data_AF-A0A2V0R785-F1
#
_entry.id   AF-A0A2V0R785-F1
#
_cell.length_a   1.000
_cell.length_b   1.000
_cell.length_c   1.000
_cell.angle_alpha   90.00
_cell.angle_beta   90.00
_cell.angle_gamma   90.00
#
_symmetry.space_group_name_H-M   'P 1'
#
loop_
_entity.id
_entity.type
_entity.pdbx_description
1 polymer ?
#
loop_
_entity_poly.entity_id
_entity_poly.type
_entity_poly.pdbx_seq_one_letter_code
_entity_poly.pdbx_strand_id
1 'polypeptide(L)'
;MSAKWLDNLNVSKKLGLGFAAILLGVLTVTAIGYSSTNLLIERLGKSGKVAEIKADVLNARIAAQAYATGPSAAGVQTYSGALDTLGRSVDQGLEVFVVSSNLAKLRDIKERVGGLKQTFDQLVGINQKIDDALKPIIKVSDEVSATFENLLQKTIDDTLRAPDETGIKQVKIAGDLRNGMTNFRLVFRRYLSVPSADNRQATYTSADALIAQVAAARSQLPVEANTAVDTALNALKQYKLLMSSISEMLQQADQVRGNLQQQSIATAAVADDLAAQQIVSAKKEQNTAVVQLLSVALVVLLIGIFAAFLITRQITIPLNDTVIAARRIADGDLTQDSSTTRQDELGLLQNTMQHMTVSLRGLIGGIGNGVTQIATAAEQLSAVSEQTSAGVTLQKNEVDQVATAMNEMASTVQEVARNTEDASRAAKQASERAAHGSSVVQHATREIGQLAGEVKQLGEAMQRLTEDSSKIGSVIDVIKAVAEQTNLLALNAAIEAARAGEQGRGFAVVADEVRSLAQRTQNSTTEIEALILTLQQGTGAASGLMDASLQRTEGTVVLARQAEQALVDINQSIGTIEQMSHQISAAAEQQSAVTDEINRSVLSVRDIADQSASATEQSAASTVELARLGSDLQSMVARFKI
;
A
#
# COMPACT_ATOMS: atom_id res chain seq x y z
N MET A 1 -32.85 10.63 23.96
CA MET A 1 -32.63 9.18 23.76
C MET A 1 -31.33 9.02 23.01
N SER A 2 -30.30 8.44 23.64
CA SER A 2 -29.04 8.17 22.94
C SER A 2 -29.32 7.17 21.82
N ALA A 3 -29.10 7.58 20.58
CA ALA A 3 -29.38 6.77 19.41
C ALA A 3 -28.31 5.67 19.21
N LYS A 4 -28.00 4.90 20.28
CA LYS A 4 -27.13 3.72 20.21
C LYS A 4 -27.63 2.71 19.17
N TRP A 5 -28.94 2.70 18.92
CA TRP A 5 -29.55 1.90 17.86
C TRP A 5 -29.12 2.34 16.46
N LEU A 6 -29.04 3.65 16.20
CA LEU A 6 -28.55 4.14 14.91
C LEU A 6 -27.06 3.83 14.77
N ASP A 7 -26.25 3.94 15.82
CA ASP A 7 -24.80 3.68 15.71
C ASP A 7 -24.50 2.24 15.26
N ASN A 8 -25.29 1.26 15.69
CA ASN A 8 -25.14 -0.16 15.31
C ASN A 8 -25.91 -0.57 14.05
N LEU A 9 -26.59 0.37 13.39
CA LEU A 9 -27.29 0.09 12.14
C LEU A 9 -26.30 0.07 10.98
N ASN A 10 -26.42 -0.92 10.10
CA ASN A 10 -25.57 -1.03 8.92
C ASN A 10 -25.57 0.26 8.07
N VAL A 11 -24.43 0.59 7.47
CA VAL A 11 -24.27 1.77 6.60
C VAL A 11 -25.31 1.76 5.47
N SER A 12 -25.61 0.60 4.90
CA SER A 12 -26.64 0.43 3.86
C SER A 12 -28.04 0.83 4.34
N LYS A 13 -28.42 0.47 5.58
CA LYS A 13 -29.71 0.82 6.17
C LYS A 13 -29.78 2.31 6.54
N LYS A 14 -28.68 2.90 7.00
CA LYS A 14 -28.56 4.34 7.27
C LYS A 14 -28.77 5.17 5.99
N LEU A 15 -28.07 4.82 4.91
CA LEU A 15 -28.23 5.45 3.61
C LEU A 15 -29.64 5.22 3.03
N GLY A 16 -30.16 3.99 3.15
CA GLY A 16 -31.50 3.63 2.70
C GLY A 16 -32.60 4.49 3.34
N LEU A 17 -32.52 4.75 4.65
CA LEU A 17 -33.46 5.64 5.34
C LEU A 17 -33.36 7.10 4.87
N GLY A 18 -32.14 7.61 4.66
CA GLY A 18 -31.91 8.96 4.14
C GLY A 18 -32.45 9.15 2.73
N PHE A 19 -32.16 8.22 1.82
CA PHE A 19 -32.67 8.26 0.45
C PHE A 19 -34.19 8.07 0.38
N ALA A 20 -34.76 7.18 1.20
CA ALA A 20 -36.21 6.99 1.26
C ALA A 20 -36.94 8.29 1.68
N ALA A 21 -36.40 9.02 2.67
CA ALA A 21 -36.95 10.30 3.10
C ALA A 21 -36.89 11.37 1.99
N ILE A 22 -35.78 11.43 1.24
CA ILE A 22 -35.63 12.36 0.10
C ILE A 22 -36.61 12.00 -1.03
N LEU A 23 -36.71 10.72 -1.39
CA LEU A 23 -37.62 10.26 -2.45
C LEU A 23 -39.08 10.51 -2.11
N LEU A 24 -39.48 10.30 -0.85
CA LEU A 24 -40.81 10.71 -0.36
C LEU A 24 -41.01 12.22 -0.50
N GLY A 25 -40.01 13.03 -0.12
CA GLY A 25 -40.03 14.48 -0.31
C GLY A 25 -40.24 14.89 -1.77
N VAL A 26 -39.48 14.29 -2.70
CA VAL A 26 -39.62 14.55 -4.14
C VAL A 26 -41.01 14.17 -4.64
N LEU A 27 -41.52 12.98 -4.30
CA LEU A 27 -42.88 12.55 -4.66
C LEU A 27 -43.95 13.51 -4.16
N THR A 28 -43.83 14.02 -2.93
CA THR A 28 -44.76 15.01 -2.39
C THR A 28 -44.71 16.34 -3.13
N VAL A 29 -43.51 16.85 -3.45
CA VAL A 29 -43.36 18.09 -4.22
C VAL A 29 -43.91 17.92 -5.65
N THR A 30 -43.66 16.79 -6.31
CA THR A 30 -44.21 16.50 -7.63
C THR A 30 -45.75 16.41 -7.62
N ALA A 31 -46.33 15.75 -6.61
CA ALA A 31 -47.79 15.66 -6.46
C ALA A 31 -48.43 17.04 -6.23
N ILE A 32 -47.83 17.89 -5.38
CA ILE A 32 -48.31 19.26 -5.14
C ILE A 32 -48.15 20.12 -6.40
N GLY A 33 -47.02 20.02 -7.10
CA GLY A 33 -46.79 20.71 -8.36
C GLY A 33 -47.83 20.37 -9.42
N TYR A 34 -48.12 19.08 -9.61
CA TYR A 34 -49.16 18.61 -10.53
C TYR A 34 -50.55 19.14 -10.14
N SER A 35 -50.91 19.06 -8.85
CA SER A 35 -52.18 19.60 -8.35
C SER A 35 -52.31 21.12 -8.54
N SER A 36 -51.21 21.87 -8.35
CA SER A 36 -51.18 23.31 -8.52
C SER A 36 -51.37 23.73 -9.99
N THR A 37 -50.79 22.99 -10.94
CA THR A 37 -50.95 23.26 -12.37
C THR A 37 -52.38 23.00 -12.84
N ASN A 38 -53.03 21.91 -12.41
CA ASN A 38 -54.43 21.64 -12.73
C ASN A 38 -55.37 22.72 -12.18
N LEU A 39 -55.15 23.18 -10.94
CA LEU A 39 -55.90 24.30 -10.36
C LEU A 39 -55.75 25.59 -11.18
N LEU A 40 -54.57 25.86 -11.75
CA LEU A 40 -54.34 27.04 -12.59
C LEU A 40 -55.15 26.99 -13.89
N ILE A 41 -55.22 25.82 -14.54
CA ILE A 41 -55.98 25.61 -15.78
C ILE A 41 -57.49 25.83 -15.54
N GLU A 42 -58.03 25.30 -14.44
CA GLU A 42 -59.43 25.48 -14.06
C GLU A 42 -59.77 26.97 -13.81
N ARG A 43 -58.84 27.72 -13.22
CA ARG A 43 -58.98 29.17 -12.96
C ARG A 43 -59.02 30.00 -14.24
N LEU A 44 -58.19 29.68 -15.23
CA LEU A 44 -58.20 30.36 -16.53
C LEU A 44 -59.56 30.18 -17.22
N GLY A 45 -60.14 28.98 -17.16
CA GLY A 45 -61.49 28.71 -17.68
C GLY A 45 -62.57 29.58 -17.02
N LYS A 46 -62.55 29.69 -15.68
CA LYS A 46 -63.47 30.55 -14.92
C LYS A 46 -63.31 32.02 -15.33
N SER A 47 -62.08 32.54 -15.39
CA SER A 47 -61.85 33.95 -15.76
C SER A 47 -62.29 34.27 -17.19
N GLY A 48 -62.12 33.34 -18.13
CA GLY A 48 -62.64 33.45 -19.49
C GLY A 48 -64.18 33.55 -19.53
N LYS A 49 -64.87 32.73 -18.75
CA LYS A 49 -66.36 32.75 -18.68
C LYS A 49 -66.90 34.07 -18.11
N VAL A 50 -66.23 34.71 -17.15
CA VAL A 50 -66.65 36.05 -16.68
C VAL A 50 -66.52 37.11 -17.78
N ALA A 51 -65.44 37.06 -18.57
CA ALA A 51 -65.24 37.99 -19.67
C ALA A 51 -66.31 37.85 -20.76
N GLU A 52 -66.71 36.61 -21.07
CA GLU A 52 -67.81 36.29 -21.98
C GLU A 52 -69.15 36.86 -21.50
N ILE A 53 -69.52 36.62 -20.23
CA ILE A 53 -70.75 37.16 -19.65
C ILE A 53 -70.76 38.69 -19.69
N LYS A 54 -69.64 39.34 -19.35
CA LYS A 54 -69.51 40.80 -19.44
C LYS A 54 -69.70 41.30 -20.88
N ALA A 55 -69.12 40.63 -21.87
CA ALA A 55 -69.31 40.97 -23.28
C ALA A 55 -70.79 40.84 -23.70
N ASP A 56 -71.47 39.79 -23.26
CA ASP A 56 -72.89 39.57 -23.57
C ASP A 56 -73.81 40.61 -22.90
N VAL A 57 -73.50 41.06 -21.68
CA VAL A 57 -74.22 42.17 -21.04
C VAL A 57 -74.08 43.47 -21.85
N LEU A 58 -72.87 43.75 -22.34
CA LEU A 58 -72.64 44.93 -23.20
C LEU A 58 -73.40 44.80 -24.52
N ASN A 59 -73.39 43.63 -25.16
CA ASN A 59 -74.13 43.37 -26.39
C ASN A 59 -75.64 43.56 -26.20
N ALA A 60 -76.21 43.05 -25.10
CA ALA A 60 -77.61 43.26 -24.76
C ALA A 60 -77.91 44.74 -24.55
N ARG A 61 -77.05 45.48 -23.84
CA ARG A 61 -77.22 46.93 -23.64
C ARG A 61 -77.21 47.72 -24.96
N ILE A 62 -76.30 47.38 -25.88
CA ILE A 62 -76.23 48.00 -27.21
C ILE A 62 -77.52 47.74 -27.99
N ALA A 63 -78.01 46.51 -27.98
CA ALA A 63 -79.27 46.14 -28.64
C ALA A 63 -80.50 46.84 -28.04
N ALA A 64 -80.55 47.01 -26.71
CA ALA A 64 -81.61 47.78 -26.04
C ALA A 64 -81.64 49.25 -26.51
N GLN A 65 -80.47 49.88 -26.59
CA GLN A 65 -80.34 51.27 -27.02
C GLN A 65 -80.74 51.44 -28.49
N ALA A 66 -80.35 50.52 -29.36
CA ALA A 66 -80.76 50.52 -30.76
C ALA A 66 -82.29 50.44 -30.90
N TYR A 67 -82.94 49.52 -30.18
CA TYR A 67 -84.40 49.40 -30.19
C TYR A 67 -85.10 50.67 -29.68
N ALA A 68 -84.57 51.29 -28.61
CA ALA A 68 -85.14 52.50 -28.04
C ALA A 68 -85.18 53.68 -29.04
N THR A 69 -84.20 53.78 -29.95
CA THR A 69 -84.13 54.83 -30.97
C THR A 69 -84.99 54.57 -32.21
N GLY A 70 -85.35 53.31 -32.48
CA GLY A 70 -86.12 52.93 -33.66
C GLY A 70 -86.84 51.59 -33.46
N PRO A 71 -88.02 51.59 -32.80
CA PRO A 71 -88.79 50.39 -32.57
C PRO A 71 -89.13 49.69 -33.89
N SER A 72 -88.73 48.43 -34.03
CA SER A 72 -88.97 47.62 -35.23
C SER A 72 -89.00 46.13 -34.89
N ALA A 73 -89.62 45.31 -35.74
CA ALA A 73 -89.65 43.86 -35.57
C ALA A 73 -88.23 43.24 -35.56
N ALA A 74 -87.32 43.75 -36.39
CA ALA A 74 -85.91 43.34 -36.40
C ALA A 74 -85.17 43.73 -35.11
N GLY A 75 -85.50 44.89 -34.54
CA GLY A 75 -84.99 45.31 -33.24
C GLY A 75 -85.46 44.41 -32.09
N VAL A 76 -86.70 43.91 -32.14
CA VAL A 76 -87.22 42.92 -31.17
C VAL A 76 -86.38 41.64 -31.20
N GLN A 77 -86.14 41.09 -32.40
CA GLN A 77 -85.35 39.87 -32.55
C GLN A 77 -83.90 40.05 -32.07
N THR A 78 -83.28 41.19 -32.43
CA THR A 78 -81.89 41.47 -32.04
C THR A 78 -81.74 41.55 -30.52
N TYR A 79 -82.61 42.28 -29.83
CA TYR A 79 -82.48 42.42 -28.37
C TYR A 79 -82.90 41.15 -27.62
N SER A 80 -83.95 40.46 -28.04
CA SER A 80 -84.32 39.16 -27.47
C SER A 80 -83.19 38.15 -27.62
N GLY A 81 -82.56 38.07 -28.81
CA GLY A 81 -81.44 37.16 -29.06
C GLY A 81 -80.20 37.48 -28.22
N ALA A 82 -79.94 38.77 -27.97
CA ALA A 82 -78.86 39.20 -27.08
C ALA A 82 -79.15 38.81 -25.61
N LEU A 83 -80.39 38.97 -25.14
CA LEU A 83 -80.80 38.54 -23.80
C LEU A 83 -80.75 37.01 -23.63
N ASP A 84 -81.17 36.24 -24.64
CA ASP A 84 -81.12 34.77 -24.60
C ASP A 84 -79.67 34.25 -24.64
N THR A 85 -78.78 34.94 -25.36
CA THR A 85 -77.34 34.62 -25.37
C THR A 85 -76.71 34.90 -24.00
N LEU A 86 -76.98 36.08 -23.44
CA LEU A 86 -76.55 36.42 -22.09
C LEU A 86 -77.08 35.42 -21.05
N GLY A 87 -78.36 35.04 -21.14
CA GLY A 87 -78.96 34.03 -20.26
C GLY A 87 -78.22 32.70 -20.31
N ARG A 88 -77.91 32.20 -21.51
CA ARG A 88 -77.12 30.96 -21.69
C ARG A 88 -75.71 31.08 -21.11
N SER A 89 -75.03 32.20 -21.33
CA SER A 89 -73.69 32.43 -20.79
C SER A 89 -73.69 32.47 -19.26
N VAL A 90 -74.73 33.05 -18.65
CA VAL A 90 -74.93 33.04 -17.20
C VAL A 90 -75.25 31.64 -16.67
N ASP A 91 -76.10 30.87 -17.35
CA ASP A 91 -76.41 29.49 -16.97
C ASP A 91 -75.17 28.59 -17.01
N GLN A 92 -74.36 28.68 -18.06
CA GLN A 92 -73.07 28.00 -18.12
C GLN A 92 -72.12 28.48 -17.02
N GLY A 93 -72.15 29.77 -16.69
CA GLY A 93 -71.44 30.29 -15.52
C GLY A 93 -71.89 29.59 -14.23
N LEU A 94 -73.18 29.44 -13.99
CA LEU A 94 -73.69 28.80 -12.77
C LEU A 94 -73.27 27.33 -12.61
N GLU A 95 -72.97 26.63 -13.71
CA GLU A 95 -72.43 25.27 -13.68
C GLU A 95 -70.93 25.22 -13.39
N VAL A 96 -70.18 26.25 -13.78
CA VAL A 96 -68.71 26.30 -13.69
C VAL A 96 -68.21 26.94 -12.38
N PHE A 97 -68.94 27.91 -11.84
CA PHE A 97 -68.53 28.63 -10.63
C PHE A 97 -69.03 27.92 -9.36
N VAL A 98 -68.11 27.70 -8.42
CA VAL A 98 -68.42 27.07 -7.11
C VAL A 98 -68.36 28.08 -5.96
N VAL A 99 -67.68 29.21 -6.16
CA VAL A 99 -67.52 30.26 -5.15
C VAL A 99 -68.86 30.95 -4.90
N SER A 100 -69.30 30.96 -3.64
CA SER A 100 -70.61 31.47 -3.23
C SER A 100 -70.87 32.93 -3.64
N SER A 101 -69.84 33.79 -3.58
CA SER A 101 -69.96 35.20 -3.99
C SER A 101 -70.16 35.37 -5.50
N ASN A 102 -69.43 34.62 -6.32
CA ASN A 102 -69.58 34.66 -7.77
C ASN A 102 -70.92 34.04 -8.20
N LEU A 103 -71.32 32.94 -7.55
CA LEU A 103 -72.64 32.34 -7.76
C LEU A 103 -73.77 33.29 -7.40
N ALA A 104 -73.66 34.04 -6.30
CA ALA A 104 -74.66 35.04 -5.91
C ALA A 104 -74.81 36.12 -6.99
N LYS A 105 -73.70 36.61 -7.55
CA LYS A 105 -73.72 37.60 -8.64
C LYS A 105 -74.22 37.05 -9.95
N LEU A 106 -73.86 35.83 -10.31
CA LEU A 106 -74.40 35.17 -11.50
C LEU A 106 -75.91 34.96 -11.38
N ARG A 107 -76.41 34.61 -10.20
CA ARG A 107 -77.86 34.55 -9.93
C ARG A 107 -78.52 35.92 -10.03
N ASP A 108 -77.88 36.97 -9.50
CA ASP A 108 -78.37 38.35 -9.62
C ASP A 108 -78.42 38.80 -11.10
N ILE A 109 -77.38 38.52 -11.89
CA ILE A 109 -77.39 38.79 -13.34
C ILE A 109 -78.51 37.98 -14.02
N LYS A 110 -78.68 36.69 -13.68
CA LYS A 110 -79.76 35.85 -14.25
C LYS A 110 -81.15 36.43 -13.96
N GLU A 111 -81.39 36.83 -12.72
CA GLU A 111 -82.64 37.46 -12.31
C GLU A 111 -82.89 38.78 -13.06
N ARG A 112 -81.85 39.61 -13.17
CA ARG A 112 -81.91 40.87 -13.93
C ARG A 112 -82.15 40.66 -15.42
N VAL A 113 -81.58 39.62 -16.03
CA VAL A 113 -81.86 39.23 -17.43
C VAL A 113 -83.33 38.88 -17.60
N GLY A 114 -83.91 38.13 -16.66
CA GLY A 114 -85.35 37.87 -16.62
C GLY A 114 -86.18 39.15 -16.52
N GLY A 115 -85.80 40.06 -15.61
CA GLY A 115 -86.44 41.36 -15.44
C GLY A 115 -86.34 42.27 -16.67
N LEU A 116 -85.18 42.27 -17.35
CA LEU A 116 -84.97 42.97 -18.61
C LEU A 116 -85.87 42.42 -19.71
N LYS A 117 -85.98 41.10 -19.82
CA LYS A 117 -86.87 40.44 -20.79
C LYS A 117 -88.33 40.84 -20.56
N GLN A 118 -88.79 40.76 -19.32
CA GLN A 118 -90.16 41.15 -18.95
C GLN A 118 -90.45 42.64 -19.23
N THR A 119 -89.53 43.53 -18.85
CA THR A 119 -89.67 44.98 -19.08
C THR A 119 -89.64 45.30 -20.57
N PHE A 120 -88.83 44.57 -21.34
CA PHE A 120 -88.78 44.69 -22.78
C PHE A 120 -90.07 44.22 -23.45
N ASP A 121 -90.59 43.05 -23.07
CA ASP A 121 -91.85 42.53 -23.60
C ASP A 121 -93.01 43.50 -23.32
N GLN A 122 -93.00 44.16 -22.15
CA GLN A 122 -93.95 45.22 -21.82
C GLN A 122 -93.79 46.43 -22.76
N LEU A 123 -92.55 46.87 -23.05
CA LEU A 123 -92.28 47.96 -23.97
C LEU A 123 -92.73 47.64 -25.40
N VAL A 124 -92.45 46.42 -25.88
CA VAL A 124 -92.92 45.93 -27.18
C VAL A 124 -94.44 45.95 -27.23
N GLY A 125 -95.10 45.45 -26.19
CA GLY A 125 -96.56 45.46 -26.10
C GLY A 125 -97.18 46.86 -26.09
N ILE A 126 -96.55 47.85 -25.44
CA ILE A 126 -97.01 49.24 -25.47
C ILE A 126 -96.83 49.83 -26.88
N ASN A 127 -95.66 49.65 -27.51
CA ASN A 127 -95.41 50.14 -28.86
C ASN A 127 -96.42 49.56 -29.87
N GLN A 128 -96.75 48.28 -29.74
CA GLN A 128 -97.73 47.61 -30.59
C GLN A 128 -99.15 48.19 -30.40
N LYS A 129 -99.54 48.49 -29.16
CA LYS A 129 -100.81 49.18 -28.86
C LYS A 129 -100.85 50.61 -29.40
N ILE A 130 -99.72 51.33 -29.39
CA ILE A 130 -99.61 52.67 -30.01
C ILE A 130 -99.84 52.56 -31.52
N ASP A 131 -99.16 51.61 -32.19
CA ASP A 131 -99.33 51.37 -33.62
C ASP A 131 -100.78 51.03 -33.98
N ASP A 132 -101.45 50.21 -33.17
CA ASP A 132 -102.86 49.86 -33.35
C ASP A 132 -103.81 51.05 -33.11
N ALA A 133 -103.54 51.88 -32.10
CA ALA A 133 -104.35 53.06 -31.77
C ALA A 133 -104.19 54.21 -32.78
N LEU A 134 -103.09 54.26 -33.53
CA LEU A 134 -102.91 55.22 -34.62
C LEU A 134 -103.85 54.96 -35.80
N LYS A 135 -104.23 53.71 -36.07
CA LYS A 135 -105.13 53.33 -37.18
C LYS A 135 -106.48 54.07 -37.15
N PRO A 136 -107.26 54.09 -36.05
CA PRO A 136 -108.51 54.84 -36.00
C PRO A 136 -108.28 56.36 -36.02
N ILE A 137 -107.17 56.88 -35.48
CA ILE A 137 -106.85 58.31 -35.59
C ILE A 137 -106.66 58.72 -37.04
N ILE A 138 -105.96 57.92 -37.85
CA ILE A 138 -105.79 58.21 -39.28
C ILE A 138 -107.17 58.33 -39.95
N LYS A 139 -108.09 57.40 -39.67
CA LYS A 139 -109.45 57.43 -40.22
C LYS A 139 -110.22 58.70 -39.81
N VAL A 140 -110.25 59.03 -38.52
CA VAL A 140 -110.92 60.25 -38.02
C VAL A 140 -110.25 61.51 -38.58
N SER A 141 -108.92 61.50 -38.72
CA SER A 141 -108.16 62.57 -39.35
C SER A 141 -108.65 62.85 -40.77
N ASP A 142 -108.80 61.79 -41.56
CA ASP A 142 -109.18 61.88 -42.96
C ASP A 142 -110.65 62.31 -43.11
N GLU A 143 -111.54 61.85 -42.22
CA GLU A 143 -112.95 62.28 -42.15
C GLU A 143 -113.09 63.78 -41.84
N VAL A 144 -112.33 64.29 -40.86
CA VAL A 144 -112.33 65.72 -40.52
C VAL A 144 -111.75 66.55 -41.67
N SER A 145 -110.61 66.12 -42.23
CA SER A 145 -110.00 66.79 -43.37
C SER A 145 -110.96 66.85 -44.58
N ALA A 146 -111.64 65.75 -44.89
CA ALA A 146 -112.65 65.72 -45.96
C ALA A 146 -113.84 66.62 -45.67
N THR A 147 -114.29 66.71 -44.42
CA THR A 147 -115.39 67.60 -44.02
C THR A 147 -115.02 69.07 -44.21
N PHE A 148 -113.82 69.49 -43.81
CA PHE A 148 -113.35 70.86 -44.04
C PHE A 148 -113.08 71.17 -45.51
N GLU A 149 -112.60 70.20 -46.29
CA GLU A 149 -112.44 70.38 -47.74
C GLU A 149 -113.79 70.60 -48.42
N ASN A 150 -114.79 69.77 -48.11
CA ASN A 150 -116.15 69.90 -48.66
C ASN A 150 -116.81 71.21 -48.23
N LEU A 151 -116.61 71.63 -46.97
CA LEU A 151 -117.12 72.89 -46.45
C LEU A 151 -116.49 74.08 -47.18
N LEU A 152 -115.18 74.06 -47.37
CA LEU A 152 -114.46 75.09 -48.13
C LEU A 152 -114.97 75.16 -49.56
N GLN A 153 -115.05 74.02 -50.26
CA GLN A 153 -115.54 73.98 -51.63
C GLN A 153 -116.97 74.53 -51.74
N LYS A 154 -117.86 74.12 -50.83
CA LYS A 154 -119.25 74.59 -50.82
C LYS A 154 -119.35 76.11 -50.56
N THR A 155 -118.59 76.63 -49.58
CA THR A 155 -118.59 78.08 -49.32
C THR A 155 -118.02 78.89 -50.49
N ILE A 156 -117.03 78.35 -51.21
CA ILE A 156 -116.51 78.96 -52.44
C ILE A 156 -117.61 78.99 -53.51
N ASP A 157 -118.26 77.85 -53.76
CA ASP A 157 -119.32 77.74 -54.77
C ASP A 157 -120.51 78.67 -54.46
N ASP A 158 -120.94 78.75 -53.20
CA ASP A 158 -122.05 79.61 -52.77
C ASP A 158 -121.68 81.11 -52.89
N THR A 159 -120.43 81.48 -52.54
CA THR A 159 -119.93 82.86 -52.71
C THR A 159 -119.80 83.25 -54.18
N LEU A 160 -119.42 82.32 -55.06
CA LEU A 160 -119.35 82.57 -56.50
C LEU A 160 -120.74 82.80 -57.11
N ARG A 161 -121.78 82.17 -56.58
CA ARG A 161 -123.18 82.36 -57.03
C ARG A 161 -123.76 83.70 -56.58
N ALA A 162 -123.40 84.18 -55.40
CA ALA A 162 -123.85 85.46 -54.86
C ALA A 162 -122.66 86.19 -54.18
N PRO A 163 -121.86 86.95 -54.93
CA PRO A 163 -120.67 87.60 -54.37
C PRO A 163 -121.05 88.72 -53.41
N ASP A 164 -120.92 88.45 -52.11
CA ASP A 164 -121.09 89.43 -51.04
C ASP A 164 -119.95 89.36 -50.01
N GLU A 165 -119.85 90.38 -49.17
CA GLU A 165 -118.80 90.45 -48.14
C GLU A 165 -118.92 89.29 -47.12
N THR A 166 -120.14 88.80 -46.92
CA THR A 166 -120.44 87.67 -46.01
C THR A 166 -119.85 86.36 -46.54
N GLY A 167 -120.06 86.04 -47.82
CA GLY A 167 -119.53 84.84 -48.47
C GLY A 167 -118.00 84.79 -48.45
N ILE A 168 -117.34 85.91 -48.72
CA ILE A 168 -115.87 86.00 -48.64
C ILE A 168 -115.37 85.69 -47.22
N LYS A 169 -116.05 86.21 -46.18
CA LYS A 169 -115.73 85.88 -44.78
C LYS A 169 -115.94 84.40 -44.49
N GLN A 170 -117.00 83.79 -45.02
CA GLN A 170 -117.29 82.36 -44.84
C GLN A 170 -116.25 81.46 -45.51
N VAL A 171 -115.79 81.79 -46.72
CA VAL A 171 -114.69 81.09 -47.40
C VAL A 171 -113.41 81.15 -46.58
N LYS A 172 -113.07 82.33 -46.04
CA LYS A 172 -111.91 82.50 -45.17
C LYS A 172 -112.00 81.58 -43.95
N ILE A 173 -113.16 81.53 -43.28
CA ILE A 173 -113.38 80.66 -42.12
C ILE A 173 -113.18 79.19 -42.51
N ALA A 174 -113.79 78.72 -43.59
CA ALA A 174 -113.64 77.33 -44.03
C ALA A 174 -112.18 76.99 -44.41
N GLY A 175 -111.44 77.95 -44.99
CA GLY A 175 -110.02 77.82 -45.30
C GLY A 175 -109.14 77.76 -44.04
N ASP A 176 -109.44 78.60 -43.05
CA ASP A 176 -108.77 78.61 -41.75
C ASP A 176 -109.00 77.29 -41.01
N LEU A 177 -110.19 76.68 -41.08
CA LEU A 177 -110.46 75.36 -40.50
C LEU A 177 -109.61 74.24 -41.15
N ARG A 178 -109.52 74.23 -42.48
CA ARG A 178 -108.69 73.27 -43.23
C ARG A 178 -107.20 73.40 -42.88
N ASN A 179 -106.70 74.63 -42.85
CA ASN A 179 -105.31 74.92 -42.49
C ASN A 179 -105.03 74.56 -41.03
N GLY A 180 -105.96 74.85 -40.12
CA GLY A 180 -105.89 74.47 -38.72
C GLY A 180 -105.77 72.96 -38.53
N MET A 181 -106.52 72.16 -39.29
CA MET A 181 -106.38 70.70 -39.28
C MET A 181 -105.01 70.22 -39.77
N THR A 182 -104.48 70.82 -40.83
CA THR A 182 -103.15 70.47 -41.36
C THR A 182 -102.05 70.78 -40.34
N ASN A 183 -102.11 71.96 -39.71
CA ASN A 183 -101.16 72.33 -38.67
C ASN A 183 -101.24 71.38 -37.47
N PHE A 184 -102.46 71.06 -37.01
CA PHE A 184 -102.67 70.11 -35.93
C PHE A 184 -102.06 68.73 -36.23
N ARG A 185 -102.24 68.21 -37.45
CA ARG A 185 -101.63 66.94 -37.88
C ARG A 185 -100.10 66.97 -37.82
N LEU A 186 -99.47 68.07 -38.23
CA LEU A 186 -98.00 68.21 -38.19
C LEU A 186 -97.48 68.25 -36.76
N VAL A 187 -98.13 69.02 -35.88
CA VAL A 187 -97.75 69.10 -34.46
C VAL A 187 -97.93 67.75 -33.77
N PHE A 188 -99.04 67.05 -34.05
CA PHE A 188 -99.26 65.71 -33.51
C PHE A 188 -98.22 64.71 -34.03
N ARG A 189 -97.89 64.73 -35.33
CA ARG A 189 -96.84 63.86 -35.89
C ARG A 189 -95.47 64.11 -35.23
N ARG A 190 -95.13 65.37 -34.96
CA ARG A 190 -93.89 65.70 -34.23
C ARG A 190 -93.89 65.11 -32.82
N TYR A 191 -95.03 65.14 -32.14
CA TYR A 191 -95.18 64.49 -30.83
C TYR A 191 -95.06 62.96 -30.90
N LEU A 192 -95.61 62.32 -31.94
CA LEU A 192 -95.43 60.88 -32.16
C LEU A 192 -93.96 60.49 -32.38
N SER A 193 -93.19 61.31 -33.10
CA SER A 193 -91.76 61.05 -33.32
C SER A 193 -90.88 61.40 -32.12
N VAL A 194 -91.22 62.47 -31.40
CA VAL A 194 -90.47 62.94 -30.23
C VAL A 194 -91.48 63.25 -29.11
N PRO A 195 -91.81 62.27 -28.25
CA PRO A 195 -92.84 62.41 -27.23
C PRO A 195 -92.35 63.20 -26.00
N SER A 196 -91.94 64.45 -26.20
CA SER A 196 -91.53 65.36 -25.12
C SER A 196 -92.72 66.08 -24.49
N ALA A 197 -92.53 66.58 -23.27
CA ALA A 197 -93.51 67.43 -22.59
C ALA A 197 -93.90 68.66 -23.44
N ASP A 198 -92.91 69.29 -24.09
CA ASP A 198 -93.11 70.44 -24.98
C ASP A 198 -93.97 70.09 -26.21
N ASN A 199 -93.69 68.95 -26.86
CA ASN A 199 -94.46 68.50 -28.01
C ASN A 199 -95.87 68.05 -27.63
N ARG A 200 -96.03 67.45 -26.44
CA ARG A 200 -97.34 67.13 -25.88
C ARG A 200 -98.14 68.41 -25.70
N GLN A 201 -97.58 69.40 -24.99
CA GLN A 201 -98.25 70.67 -24.74
C GLN A 201 -98.63 71.35 -26.06
N ALA A 202 -97.71 71.43 -27.02
CA ALA A 202 -97.98 72.01 -28.34
C ALA A 202 -99.14 71.30 -29.07
N THR A 203 -99.20 69.97 -28.98
CA THR A 203 -100.25 69.15 -29.61
C THR A 203 -101.62 69.44 -29.01
N TYR A 204 -101.73 69.42 -27.67
CA TYR A 204 -103.01 69.69 -26.99
C TYR A 204 -103.48 71.12 -27.23
N THR A 205 -102.57 72.11 -27.15
CA THR A 205 -102.89 73.50 -27.49
C THR A 205 -103.40 73.63 -28.93
N SER A 206 -102.77 72.93 -29.90
CA SER A 206 -103.23 72.96 -31.29
C SER A 206 -104.58 72.25 -31.49
N ALA A 207 -104.85 71.17 -30.75
CA ALA A 207 -106.15 70.50 -30.77
C ALA A 207 -107.25 71.40 -30.20
N ASP A 208 -107.00 72.04 -29.06
CA ASP A 208 -107.94 72.94 -28.40
C ASP A 208 -108.24 74.18 -29.22
N ALA A 209 -107.21 74.77 -29.84
CA ALA A 209 -107.37 75.89 -30.75
C ALA A 209 -108.25 75.51 -31.96
N LEU A 210 -108.01 74.34 -32.57
CA LEU A 210 -108.81 73.88 -33.70
C LEU A 210 -110.26 73.59 -33.31
N ILE A 211 -110.49 72.92 -32.17
CA ILE A 211 -111.84 72.66 -31.66
C ILE A 211 -112.59 73.97 -31.39
N ALA A 212 -111.93 74.96 -30.79
CA ALA A 212 -112.51 76.27 -30.53
C ALA A 212 -112.84 77.03 -31.82
N GLN A 213 -111.95 76.98 -32.83
CA GLN A 213 -112.19 77.56 -34.15
C GLN A 213 -113.40 76.93 -34.85
N VAL A 214 -113.53 75.61 -34.80
CA VAL A 214 -114.67 74.89 -35.39
C VAL A 214 -115.97 75.21 -34.66
N ALA A 215 -115.94 75.27 -33.32
CA ALA A 215 -117.11 75.66 -32.54
C ALA A 215 -117.57 77.09 -32.84
N ALA A 216 -116.64 78.04 -32.98
CA ALA A 216 -116.94 79.42 -33.35
C ALA A 216 -117.50 79.54 -34.78
N ALA A 217 -117.05 78.67 -35.70
CA ALA A 217 -117.54 78.66 -37.08
C ALA A 217 -119.04 78.39 -37.18
N ARG A 218 -119.65 77.71 -36.19
CA ARG A 218 -121.10 77.41 -36.17
C ARG A 218 -121.99 78.64 -36.24
N SER A 219 -121.62 79.75 -35.58
CA SER A 219 -122.39 80.99 -35.63
C SER A 219 -121.94 81.95 -36.75
N GLN A 220 -120.87 81.61 -37.45
CA GLN A 220 -120.25 82.48 -38.47
C GLN A 220 -120.50 81.97 -39.89
N LEU A 221 -120.84 80.69 -40.04
CA LEU A 221 -121.20 80.05 -41.30
C LEU A 221 -122.72 79.99 -41.48
N PRO A 222 -123.22 79.76 -42.71
CA PRO A 222 -124.65 79.58 -42.96
C PRO A 222 -125.23 78.41 -42.18
N VAL A 223 -126.54 78.44 -41.91
CA VAL A 223 -127.22 77.40 -41.13
C VAL A 223 -127.09 76.03 -41.80
N GLU A 224 -127.00 75.99 -43.14
CA GLU A 224 -126.79 74.80 -43.96
C GLU A 224 -125.43 74.12 -43.68
N ALA A 225 -124.45 74.87 -43.17
CA ALA A 225 -123.13 74.35 -42.79
C ALA A 225 -123.12 73.73 -41.38
N ASN A 226 -124.14 74.00 -40.54
CA ASN A 226 -124.16 73.54 -39.14
C ASN A 226 -123.98 72.03 -39.01
N THR A 227 -124.55 71.24 -39.92
CA THR A 227 -124.40 69.77 -39.89
C THR A 227 -122.94 69.35 -40.12
N ALA A 228 -122.24 69.98 -41.06
CA ALA A 228 -120.83 69.69 -41.36
C ALA A 228 -119.93 70.16 -40.21
N VAL A 229 -120.20 71.34 -39.65
CA VAL A 229 -119.50 71.87 -38.47
C VAL A 229 -119.69 70.94 -37.26
N ASP A 230 -120.91 70.48 -36.99
CA ASP A 230 -121.21 69.58 -35.88
C ASP A 230 -120.56 68.20 -36.07
N THR A 231 -120.55 67.69 -37.30
CA THR A 231 -119.87 66.44 -37.64
C THR A 231 -118.36 66.57 -37.42
N ALA A 232 -117.74 67.62 -37.92
CA ALA A 232 -116.31 67.88 -37.73
C ALA A 232 -115.96 68.13 -36.26
N LEU A 233 -116.80 68.84 -35.51
CA LEU A 233 -116.60 69.09 -34.09
C LEU A 233 -116.66 67.79 -33.28
N ASN A 234 -117.61 66.91 -33.58
CA ASN A 234 -117.72 65.60 -32.93
C ASN A 234 -116.54 64.70 -33.29
N ALA A 235 -116.13 64.65 -34.55
CA ALA A 235 -114.98 63.90 -35.00
C ALA A 235 -113.67 64.43 -34.40
N LEU A 236 -113.50 65.74 -34.26
CA LEU A 236 -112.34 66.34 -33.58
C LEU A 236 -112.32 66.07 -32.08
N LYS A 237 -113.49 66.05 -31.42
CA LYS A 237 -113.59 65.60 -30.02
C LYS A 237 -113.17 64.13 -29.90
N GLN A 238 -113.62 63.27 -30.81
CA GLN A 238 -113.19 61.87 -30.87
C GLN A 238 -111.69 61.74 -31.17
N TYR A 239 -111.15 62.54 -32.07
CA TYR A 239 -109.72 62.61 -32.36
C TYR A 239 -108.94 62.96 -31.10
N LYS A 240 -109.37 64.01 -30.38
CA LYS A 240 -108.73 64.44 -29.13
C LYS A 240 -108.75 63.35 -28.07
N LEU A 241 -109.85 62.60 -27.95
CA LEU A 241 -109.93 61.46 -27.03
C LEU A 241 -108.95 60.35 -27.40
N LEU A 242 -108.89 59.95 -28.67
CA LEU A 242 -107.93 58.95 -29.16
C LEU A 242 -106.47 59.43 -28.99
N MET A 243 -106.20 60.68 -29.33
CA MET A 243 -104.91 61.34 -29.13
C MET A 243 -104.51 61.33 -27.65
N SER A 244 -105.46 61.54 -26.75
CA SER A 244 -105.20 61.50 -25.31
C SER A 244 -104.79 60.10 -24.84
N SER A 245 -105.49 59.06 -25.31
CA SER A 245 -105.09 57.67 -25.07
C SER A 245 -103.70 57.34 -25.62
N ILE A 246 -103.36 57.80 -26.83
CA ILE A 246 -102.01 57.62 -27.39
C ILE A 246 -100.96 58.39 -26.59
N SER A 247 -101.27 59.60 -26.13
CA SER A 247 -100.38 60.40 -25.28
C SER A 247 -100.06 59.68 -23.97
N GLU A 248 -101.04 59.07 -23.33
CA GLU A 248 -100.84 58.24 -22.13
C GLU A 248 -99.95 57.03 -22.43
N MET A 249 -100.19 56.33 -23.55
CA MET A 249 -99.35 55.20 -23.95
C MET A 249 -97.91 55.61 -24.29
N LEU A 250 -97.70 56.76 -24.93
CA LEU A 250 -96.36 57.30 -25.20
C LEU A 250 -95.61 57.64 -23.91
N GLN A 251 -96.30 58.20 -22.90
CA GLN A 251 -95.71 58.44 -21.58
C GLN A 251 -95.38 57.13 -20.86
N GLN A 252 -96.27 56.12 -20.94
CA GLN A 252 -95.98 54.79 -20.39
C GLN A 252 -94.79 54.13 -21.10
N ALA A 253 -94.70 54.22 -22.43
CA ALA A 253 -93.57 53.70 -23.20
C ALA A 253 -92.26 54.36 -22.78
N ASP A 254 -92.25 55.67 -22.56
CA ASP A 254 -91.07 56.40 -22.12
C ASP A 254 -90.62 56.00 -20.70
N GLN A 255 -91.58 55.85 -19.78
CA GLN A 255 -91.31 55.37 -18.42
C GLN A 255 -90.73 53.94 -18.44
N VAL A 256 -91.32 53.03 -19.21
CA VAL A 256 -90.84 51.64 -19.34
C VAL A 256 -89.46 51.60 -20.01
N ARG A 257 -89.21 52.45 -21.01
CA ARG A 257 -87.89 52.61 -21.64
C ARG A 257 -86.83 53.10 -20.65
N GLY A 258 -87.16 54.08 -19.80
CA GLY A 258 -86.30 54.54 -18.71
C GLY A 258 -85.96 53.43 -17.72
N ASN A 259 -86.96 52.64 -17.31
CA ASN A 259 -86.77 51.48 -16.43
C ASN A 259 -85.86 50.43 -17.07
N LEU A 260 -86.07 50.11 -18.36
CA LEU A 260 -85.25 49.16 -19.11
C LEU A 260 -83.78 49.62 -19.18
N GLN A 261 -83.55 50.91 -19.42
CA GLN A 261 -82.21 51.49 -19.43
C GLN A 261 -81.54 51.41 -18.05
N GLN A 262 -82.27 51.73 -16.97
CA GLN A 262 -81.75 51.66 -15.61
C GLN A 262 -81.41 50.22 -15.20
N GLN A 263 -82.27 49.25 -15.52
CA GLN A 263 -82.01 47.83 -15.31
C GLN A 263 -80.79 47.36 -16.10
N SER A 264 -80.62 47.82 -17.35
CA SER A 264 -79.48 47.43 -18.19
C SER A 264 -78.15 47.95 -17.63
N ILE A 265 -78.11 49.20 -17.15
CA ILE A 265 -76.95 49.79 -16.47
C ILE A 265 -76.62 49.03 -15.19
N ALA A 266 -77.64 48.72 -14.36
CA ALA A 266 -77.44 47.99 -13.13
C ALA A 266 -76.90 46.56 -13.39
N THR A 267 -77.38 45.90 -14.44
CA THR A 267 -76.90 44.57 -14.85
C THR A 267 -75.43 44.62 -15.29
N ALA A 268 -75.03 45.65 -16.03
CA ALA A 268 -73.63 45.87 -16.41
C ALA A 268 -72.72 46.10 -15.19
N ALA A 269 -73.18 46.86 -14.20
CA ALA A 269 -72.43 47.10 -12.97
C ALA A 269 -72.20 45.80 -12.18
N VAL A 270 -73.18 44.90 -12.10
CA VAL A 270 -73.04 43.59 -11.44
C VAL A 270 -72.05 42.68 -12.20
N ALA A 271 -72.08 42.71 -13.54
CA ALA A 271 -71.12 41.98 -14.37
C ALA A 271 -69.68 42.50 -14.22
N ASP A 272 -69.50 43.82 -14.11
CA ASP A 272 -68.20 44.44 -13.81
C ASP A 272 -67.69 44.05 -12.43
N ASP A 273 -68.56 44.05 -11.42
CA ASP A 273 -68.21 43.66 -10.06
C ASP A 273 -67.89 42.14 -9.98
N LEU A 274 -68.58 41.29 -10.76
CA LEU A 274 -68.23 39.87 -10.91
C LEU A 274 -66.81 39.69 -11.48
N ALA A 275 -66.45 40.47 -12.50
CA ALA A 275 -65.10 40.46 -13.08
C ALA A 275 -64.03 40.90 -12.06
N ALA A 276 -64.29 41.98 -11.32
CA ALA A 276 -63.36 42.46 -10.30
C ALA A 276 -63.15 41.42 -9.18
N GLN A 277 -64.22 40.79 -8.69
CA GLN A 277 -64.13 39.76 -7.64
C GLN A 277 -63.39 38.50 -8.11
N GLN A 278 -63.55 38.09 -9.37
CA GLN A 278 -62.84 36.95 -9.90
C GLN A 278 -61.32 37.21 -9.98
N ILE A 279 -60.91 38.43 -10.33
CA ILE A 279 -59.48 38.82 -10.35
C ILE A 279 -58.89 38.79 -8.93
N VAL A 280 -59.61 39.31 -7.92
CA VAL A 280 -59.15 39.30 -6.52
C VAL A 280 -59.06 37.88 -5.98
N SER A 281 -60.06 37.04 -6.26
CA SER A 281 -60.08 35.63 -5.85
C SER A 281 -58.93 34.84 -6.46
N ALA A 282 -58.67 35.04 -7.77
CA ALA A 282 -57.54 34.42 -8.45
C ALA A 282 -56.18 34.79 -7.82
N LYS A 283 -56.00 36.05 -7.40
CA LYS A 283 -54.76 36.52 -6.76
C LYS A 283 -54.57 35.97 -5.34
N LYS A 284 -55.64 35.87 -4.55
CA LYS A 284 -55.58 35.31 -3.18
C LYS A 284 -55.23 33.83 -3.19
N GLU A 285 -55.80 33.07 -4.13
CA GLU A 285 -55.52 31.64 -4.24
C GLU A 285 -54.13 31.34 -4.82
N GLN A 286 -53.58 32.21 -5.70
CA GLN A 286 -52.20 32.11 -6.17
C GLN A 286 -51.20 32.19 -5.01
N ASN A 287 -51.35 33.19 -4.13
CA ASN A 287 -50.46 33.35 -2.98
C ASN A 287 -50.52 32.14 -2.03
N THR A 288 -51.70 31.54 -1.85
CA THR A 288 -51.87 30.36 -1.00
C THR A 288 -51.11 29.15 -1.55
N ALA A 289 -51.22 28.90 -2.87
CA ALA A 289 -50.51 27.80 -3.53
C ALA A 289 -48.98 27.97 -3.47
N VAL A 290 -48.48 29.20 -3.66
CA VAL A 290 -47.04 29.51 -3.56
C VAL A 290 -46.52 29.28 -2.14
N VAL A 291 -47.25 29.71 -1.11
CA VAL A 291 -46.85 29.50 0.29
C VAL A 291 -46.86 28.01 0.67
N GLN A 292 -47.82 27.22 0.18
CA GLN A 292 -47.84 25.77 0.38
C GLN A 292 -46.65 25.07 -0.28
N LEU A 293 -46.31 25.44 -1.52
CA LEU A 293 -45.12 24.91 -2.20
C LEU A 293 -43.82 25.27 -1.46
N LEU A 294 -43.67 26.53 -1.02
CA LEU A 294 -42.48 26.98 -0.29
C LEU A 294 -42.34 26.34 1.09
N SER A 295 -43.44 26.13 1.81
CA SER A 295 -43.42 25.49 3.14
C SER A 295 -43.05 24.00 3.05
N VAL A 296 -43.60 23.26 2.07
CA VAL A 296 -43.19 21.87 1.85
C VAL A 296 -41.74 21.78 1.37
N ALA A 297 -41.32 22.66 0.46
CA ALA A 297 -39.93 22.74 0.03
C ALA A 297 -38.97 23.00 1.20
N LEU A 298 -39.34 23.89 2.13
CA LEU A 298 -38.56 24.18 3.34
C LEU A 298 -38.47 22.96 4.27
N VAL A 299 -39.58 22.23 4.48
CA VAL A 299 -39.57 21.02 5.31
C VAL A 299 -38.69 19.93 4.70
N VAL A 300 -38.79 19.71 3.38
CA VAL A 300 -37.93 18.74 2.66
C VAL A 300 -36.46 19.15 2.75
N LEU A 301 -36.15 20.44 2.63
CA LEU A 301 -34.79 20.97 2.81
C LEU A 301 -34.25 20.71 4.22
N LEU A 302 -35.04 20.97 5.26
CA LEU A 302 -34.64 20.74 6.65
C LEU A 302 -34.42 19.26 6.96
N ILE A 303 -35.27 18.37 6.43
CA ILE A 303 -35.09 16.91 6.53
C ILE A 303 -33.79 16.50 5.81
N GLY A 304 -33.53 17.06 4.64
CA GLY A 304 -32.29 16.82 3.89
C GLY A 304 -31.03 17.25 4.66
N ILE A 305 -31.04 18.45 5.24
CA ILE A 305 -29.93 18.96 6.08
C ILE A 305 -29.74 18.08 7.32
N PHE A 306 -30.82 17.69 7.98
CA PHE A 306 -30.77 16.83 9.16
C PHE A 306 -30.24 15.42 8.82
N ALA A 307 -30.68 14.83 7.71
CA ALA A 307 -30.15 13.56 7.21
C ALA A 307 -28.67 13.66 6.84
N ALA A 308 -28.25 14.75 6.18
CA ALA A 308 -26.86 15.01 5.83
C ALA A 308 -25.98 15.15 7.10
N PHE A 309 -26.47 15.84 8.13
CA PHE A 309 -25.79 15.96 9.42
C PHE A 309 -25.63 14.59 10.11
N LEU A 310 -26.68 13.77 10.16
CA LEU A 310 -26.63 12.43 10.75
C LEU A 310 -25.68 11.50 9.99
N ILE A 311 -25.72 11.51 8.66
CA ILE A 311 -24.83 10.72 7.80
C ILE A 311 -23.37 11.14 8.03
N THR A 312 -23.10 12.45 8.03
CA THR A 312 -21.74 12.99 8.27
C THR A 312 -21.21 12.57 9.64
N ARG A 313 -22.03 12.71 10.68
CA ARG A 313 -21.63 12.37 12.04
C ARG A 313 -21.46 10.85 12.25
N GLN A 314 -22.32 10.02 11.66
CA GLN A 314 -22.30 8.58 11.91
C GLN A 314 -21.39 7.79 10.97
N ILE A 315 -21.07 8.30 9.78
CA ILE A 315 -20.23 7.61 8.81
C ILE A 315 -18.87 8.32 8.68
N THR A 316 -18.87 9.62 8.37
CA THR A 316 -17.65 10.34 8.03
C THR A 316 -16.70 10.47 9.23
N ILE A 317 -17.20 10.76 10.44
CA ILE A 317 -16.34 10.91 11.63
C ILE A 317 -15.61 9.60 11.99
N PRO A 318 -16.29 8.44 12.20
CA PRO A 318 -15.60 7.20 12.52
C PRO A 318 -14.69 6.70 11.38
N LEU A 319 -15.05 6.97 10.13
CA LEU A 319 -14.18 6.68 8.99
C LEU A 319 -12.90 7.53 9.06
N ASN A 320 -13.01 8.82 9.38
CA ASN A 320 -11.87 9.70 9.56
C ASN A 320 -10.99 9.28 10.75
N ASP A 321 -11.59 8.85 11.86
CA ASP A 321 -10.86 8.28 13.01
C ASP A 321 -10.06 7.04 12.59
N THR A 322 -10.65 6.19 11.75
CA THR A 322 -9.98 5.00 11.20
C THR A 322 -8.84 5.39 10.25
N VAL A 323 -9.02 6.43 9.42
CA VAL A 323 -7.96 6.96 8.56
C VAL A 323 -6.81 7.56 9.39
N ILE A 324 -7.12 8.27 10.48
CA ILE A 324 -6.11 8.79 11.39
C ILE A 324 -5.34 7.64 12.04
N ALA A 325 -6.02 6.59 12.50
CA ALA A 325 -5.37 5.39 13.03
C ALA A 325 -4.48 4.71 11.99
N ALA A 326 -4.97 4.55 10.76
CA ALA A 326 -4.19 3.99 9.65
C ALA A 326 -2.94 4.84 9.32
N ARG A 327 -3.06 6.18 9.30
CA ARG A 327 -1.91 7.09 9.10
C ARG A 327 -0.89 6.95 10.21
N ARG A 328 -1.32 6.86 11.47
CA ARG A 328 -0.41 6.63 12.61
C ARG A 328 0.35 5.33 12.47
N ILE A 329 -0.33 4.24 12.11
CA ILE A 329 0.31 2.95 11.84
C ILE A 329 1.34 3.07 10.70
N ALA A 330 1.00 3.78 9.62
CA ALA A 330 1.90 4.01 8.49
C ALA A 330 3.10 4.89 8.86
N ASP A 331 2.92 5.86 9.76
CA ASP A 331 3.97 6.71 10.32
C ASP A 331 4.80 5.99 11.42
N GLY A 332 4.44 4.74 11.74
CA GLY A 332 5.14 3.88 12.68
C GLY A 332 4.67 3.98 14.13
N ASP A 333 3.63 4.73 14.46
CA ASP A 333 3.08 4.81 15.81
C ASP A 333 2.03 3.71 16.06
N LEU A 334 2.42 2.71 16.82
CA LEU A 334 1.62 1.54 17.21
C LEU A 334 1.17 1.60 18.68
N THR A 335 1.37 2.72 19.39
CA THR A 335 1.17 2.81 20.85
C THR A 335 -0.29 2.86 21.30
N GLN A 336 -1.19 3.27 20.41
CA GLN A 336 -2.59 3.55 20.75
C GLN A 336 -3.48 2.32 20.59
N ASP A 337 -4.34 2.09 21.58
CA ASP A 337 -5.39 1.09 21.53
C ASP A 337 -6.74 1.74 21.22
N SER A 338 -7.08 1.74 19.93
CA SER A 338 -8.38 2.21 19.42
C SER A 338 -9.42 1.10 19.53
N SER A 339 -9.90 0.83 20.75
CA SER A 339 -11.03 -0.09 20.96
C SER A 339 -12.37 0.61 20.69
N THR A 340 -13.24 -0.02 19.91
CA THR A 340 -14.58 0.48 19.61
C THR A 340 -15.65 -0.51 20.10
N THR A 341 -16.75 0.01 20.62
CA THR A 341 -17.91 -0.80 21.07
C THR A 341 -19.00 -0.90 20.00
N ARG A 342 -18.73 -0.36 18.81
CA ARG A 342 -19.67 -0.28 17.70
C ARG A 342 -19.73 -1.62 16.96
N GLN A 343 -20.93 -2.04 16.55
CA GLN A 343 -21.18 -3.36 15.97
C GLN A 343 -21.53 -3.35 14.46
N ASP A 344 -21.51 -2.17 13.83
CA ASP A 344 -21.74 -2.05 12.38
C ASP A 344 -20.44 -2.23 11.57
N GLU A 345 -20.49 -2.03 10.26
CA GLU A 345 -19.34 -2.26 9.37
C GLU A 345 -18.12 -1.38 9.73
N LEU A 346 -18.35 -0.17 10.24
CA LEU A 346 -17.27 0.72 10.68
C LEU A 346 -16.67 0.24 12.00
N GLY A 347 -17.50 -0.28 12.92
CA GLY A 347 -17.02 -0.94 14.14
C GLY A 347 -16.16 -2.17 13.86
N LEU A 348 -16.59 -3.01 12.91
CA LEU A 348 -15.79 -4.15 12.44
C LEU A 348 -14.46 -3.68 11.85
N LEU A 349 -14.47 -2.69 10.96
CA LEU A 349 -13.25 -2.13 10.36
C LEU A 349 -12.26 -1.61 11.41
N GLN A 350 -12.74 -0.83 12.38
CA GLN A 350 -11.92 -0.30 13.47
C GLN A 350 -11.30 -1.42 14.33
N ASN A 351 -12.09 -2.44 14.69
CA ASN A 351 -11.57 -3.59 15.45
C ASN A 351 -10.56 -4.41 14.64
N THR A 352 -10.77 -4.62 13.34
CA THR A 352 -9.80 -5.30 12.47
C THR A 352 -8.50 -4.50 12.35
N MET A 353 -8.58 -3.17 12.22
CA MET A 353 -7.41 -2.29 12.23
C MET A 353 -6.64 -2.40 13.56
N GLN A 354 -7.35 -2.45 14.69
CA GLN A 354 -6.73 -2.65 16.01
C GLN A 354 -6.00 -4.01 16.10
N HIS A 355 -6.62 -5.09 15.63
CA HIS A 355 -5.96 -6.41 15.58
C HIS A 355 -4.69 -6.40 14.72
N MET A 356 -4.70 -5.64 13.61
CA MET A 356 -3.51 -5.43 12.79
C MET A 356 -2.43 -4.66 13.56
N THR A 357 -2.78 -3.57 14.26
CA THR A 357 -1.84 -2.81 15.10
C THR A 357 -1.17 -3.69 16.15
N VAL A 358 -1.95 -4.50 16.89
CA VAL A 358 -1.43 -5.41 17.92
C VAL A 358 -0.50 -6.47 17.31
N SER A 359 -0.87 -7.04 16.17
CA SER A 359 -0.03 -8.01 15.46
C SER A 359 1.29 -7.39 14.99
N LEU A 360 1.24 -6.18 14.42
CA LEU A 360 2.44 -5.43 14.03
C LEU A 360 3.31 -5.10 15.24
N ARG A 361 2.70 -4.67 16.36
CA ARG A 361 3.38 -4.38 17.63
C ARG A 361 4.19 -5.60 18.11
N GLY A 362 3.57 -6.78 18.07
CA GLY A 362 4.22 -8.05 18.41
C GLY A 362 5.36 -8.44 17.46
N LEU A 363 5.17 -8.27 16.14
CA LEU A 363 6.19 -8.56 15.13
C LEU A 363 7.41 -7.64 15.28
N ILE A 364 7.18 -6.32 15.38
CA ILE A 364 8.26 -5.33 15.54
C ILE A 364 9.00 -5.55 16.86
N GLY A 365 8.29 -5.85 17.96
CA GLY A 365 8.92 -6.20 19.24
C GLY A 365 9.76 -7.47 19.16
N GLY A 366 9.29 -8.49 18.44
CA GLY A 366 10.05 -9.72 18.17
C GLY A 366 11.31 -9.48 17.35
N ILE A 367 11.23 -8.64 16.31
CA ILE A 367 12.39 -8.24 15.50
C ILE A 367 13.40 -7.46 16.35
N GLY A 368 12.95 -6.50 17.17
CA GLY A 368 13.85 -5.73 18.05
C GLY A 368 14.65 -6.61 19.02
N ASN A 369 14.01 -7.62 19.61
CA ASN A 369 14.69 -8.61 20.45
C ASN A 369 15.70 -9.46 19.63
N GLY A 370 15.33 -9.89 18.43
CA GLY A 370 16.21 -10.65 17.53
C GLY A 370 17.43 -9.86 17.08
N VAL A 371 17.27 -8.56 16.80
CA VAL A 371 18.38 -7.66 16.44
C VAL A 371 19.35 -7.48 17.61
N THR A 372 18.85 -7.36 18.83
CA THR A 372 19.69 -7.29 20.03
C THR A 372 20.52 -8.57 20.18
N GLN A 373 19.93 -9.75 19.93
CA GLN A 373 20.67 -11.02 19.93
C GLN A 373 21.73 -11.09 18.84
N ILE A 374 21.46 -10.58 17.63
CA ILE A 374 22.45 -10.51 16.55
C ILE A 374 23.63 -9.62 16.96
N ALA A 375 23.37 -8.46 17.57
CA ALA A 375 24.44 -7.58 18.03
C ALA A 375 25.33 -8.26 19.07
N THR A 376 24.75 -8.92 20.08
CA THR A 376 25.52 -9.69 21.08
C THR A 376 26.29 -10.85 20.44
N ALA A 377 25.68 -11.59 19.51
CA ALA A 377 26.35 -12.68 18.82
C ALA A 377 27.52 -12.17 17.96
N ALA A 378 27.38 -11.02 17.31
CA ALA A 378 28.45 -10.39 16.55
C ALA A 378 29.61 -9.94 17.46
N GLU A 379 29.35 -9.31 18.60
CA GLU A 379 30.40 -8.98 19.58
C GLU A 379 31.16 -10.23 20.05
N GLN A 380 30.44 -11.31 20.37
CA GLN A 380 31.04 -12.59 20.74
C GLN A 380 31.89 -13.18 19.60
N LEU A 381 31.39 -13.16 18.36
CA LEU A 381 32.14 -13.67 17.20
C LEU A 381 33.40 -12.85 16.94
N SER A 382 33.35 -11.53 17.19
CA SER A 382 34.49 -10.62 17.03
C SER A 382 35.58 -10.98 18.03
N ALA A 383 35.21 -11.14 19.31
CA ALA A 383 36.14 -11.56 20.36
C ALA A 383 36.76 -12.93 20.07
N VAL A 384 35.95 -13.89 19.59
CA VAL A 384 36.45 -15.23 19.20
C VAL A 384 37.39 -15.13 17.99
N SER A 385 37.10 -14.28 17.01
CA SER A 385 37.95 -14.09 15.83
C SER A 385 39.29 -13.46 16.20
N GLU A 386 39.30 -12.45 17.08
CA GLU A 386 40.54 -11.86 17.61
C GLU A 386 41.38 -12.88 18.37
N GLN A 387 40.76 -13.66 19.26
CA GLN A 387 41.44 -14.73 19.99
C GLN A 387 42.00 -15.80 19.05
N THR A 388 41.24 -16.20 18.02
CA THR A 388 41.67 -17.19 17.04
C THR A 388 42.84 -16.67 16.22
N SER A 389 42.81 -15.39 15.81
CA SER A 389 43.90 -14.76 15.05
C SER A 389 45.20 -14.74 15.85
N ALA A 390 45.13 -14.39 17.15
CA ALA A 390 46.28 -14.47 18.05
C ALA A 390 46.78 -15.93 18.20
N GLY A 391 45.87 -16.89 18.32
CA GLY A 391 46.20 -18.32 18.39
C GLY A 391 46.90 -18.84 17.14
N VAL A 392 46.43 -18.47 15.95
CA VAL A 392 47.04 -18.83 14.66
C VAL A 392 48.44 -18.22 14.53
N THR A 393 48.62 -16.98 14.99
CA THR A 393 49.93 -16.31 14.99
C THR A 393 50.93 -17.06 15.88
N LEU A 394 50.51 -17.45 17.09
CA LEU A 394 51.33 -18.28 17.99
C LEU A 394 51.66 -19.64 17.37
N GLN A 395 50.66 -20.30 16.78
CA GLN A 395 50.86 -21.59 16.11
C GLN A 395 51.88 -21.49 14.97
N LYS A 396 51.85 -20.41 14.18
CA LYS A 396 52.81 -20.19 13.10
C LYS A 396 54.25 -20.07 13.63
N ASN A 397 54.43 -19.34 14.73
CA ASN A 397 55.75 -19.20 15.36
C ASN A 397 56.27 -20.55 15.89
N GLU A 398 55.42 -21.34 16.54
CA GLU A 398 55.77 -22.69 17.02
C GLU A 398 56.13 -23.62 15.87
N VAL A 399 55.37 -23.58 14.77
CA VAL A 399 55.64 -24.38 13.56
C VAL A 399 56.99 -24.01 12.93
N ASP A 400 57.32 -22.72 12.85
CA ASP A 400 58.62 -22.27 12.34
C ASP A 400 59.78 -22.71 13.25
N GLN A 401 59.59 -22.74 14.57
CA GLN A 401 60.58 -23.29 15.51
C GLN A 401 60.76 -24.81 15.32
N VAL A 402 59.66 -25.56 15.18
CA VAL A 402 59.74 -27.00 14.91
C VAL A 402 60.42 -27.26 13.57
N ALA A 403 60.11 -26.50 12.52
CA ALA A 403 60.77 -26.61 11.22
C ALA A 403 62.29 -26.38 11.31
N THR A 404 62.71 -25.43 12.15
CA THR A 404 64.12 -25.17 12.42
C THR A 404 64.76 -26.36 13.14
N ALA A 405 64.13 -26.86 14.20
CA ALA A 405 64.60 -28.03 14.94
C ALA A 405 64.66 -29.30 14.07
N MET A 406 63.73 -29.48 13.12
CA MET A 406 63.75 -30.59 12.18
C MET A 406 64.90 -30.50 11.18
N ASN A 407 65.27 -29.29 10.72
CA ASN A 407 66.47 -29.11 9.89
C ASN A 407 67.75 -29.43 10.66
N GLU A 408 67.85 -28.99 11.92
CA GLU A 408 68.97 -29.37 12.79
C GLU A 408 69.01 -30.89 13.01
N MET A 409 67.85 -31.52 13.26
CA MET A 409 67.74 -32.98 13.39
C MET A 409 68.23 -33.70 12.13
N ALA A 410 67.80 -33.27 10.94
CA ALA A 410 68.27 -33.83 9.66
C ALA A 410 69.81 -33.77 9.54
N SER A 411 70.40 -32.63 9.91
CA SER A 411 71.86 -32.46 9.90
C SER A 411 72.54 -33.41 10.90
N THR A 412 72.02 -33.52 12.12
CA THR A 412 72.61 -34.41 13.15
C THR A 412 72.50 -35.89 12.77
N VAL A 413 71.40 -36.32 12.16
CA VAL A 413 71.23 -37.70 11.68
C VAL A 413 72.24 -38.02 10.57
N GLN A 414 72.47 -37.09 9.63
CA GLN A 414 73.50 -37.26 8.61
C GLN A 414 74.91 -37.32 9.22
N GLU A 415 75.19 -36.52 10.24
CA GLU A 415 76.46 -36.55 10.95
C GLU A 415 76.68 -37.87 11.70
N VAL A 416 75.64 -38.39 12.38
CA VAL A 416 75.67 -39.71 13.03
C VAL A 416 75.93 -40.81 12.01
N ALA A 417 75.26 -40.79 10.85
CA ALA A 417 75.48 -41.77 9.79
C ALA A 417 76.94 -41.76 9.30
N ARG A 418 77.51 -40.57 9.04
CA ARG A 418 78.92 -40.42 8.63
C ARG A 418 79.90 -40.91 9.72
N ASN A 419 79.69 -40.48 10.96
CA ASN A 419 80.53 -40.90 12.09
C ASN A 419 80.47 -42.42 12.31
N THR A 420 79.32 -43.04 12.05
CA THR A 420 79.13 -44.49 12.13
C THR A 420 79.87 -45.23 11.01
N GLU A 421 79.85 -44.69 9.79
CA GLU A 421 80.63 -45.23 8.67
C GLU A 421 82.15 -45.12 8.92
N ASP A 422 82.60 -43.99 9.49
CA ASP A 422 83.99 -43.81 9.92
C ASP A 422 84.38 -44.80 11.03
N ALA A 423 83.52 -45.00 12.04
CA ALA A 423 83.74 -45.96 13.11
C ALA A 423 83.82 -47.40 12.59
N SER A 424 82.93 -47.79 11.67
CA SER A 424 82.96 -49.10 11.01
C SER A 424 84.26 -49.31 10.22
N ARG A 425 84.70 -48.31 9.45
CA ARG A 425 86.00 -48.36 8.75
C ARG A 425 87.18 -48.48 9.70
N ALA A 426 87.18 -47.74 10.81
CA ALA A 426 88.23 -47.80 11.82
C ALA A 426 88.26 -49.16 12.53
N ALA A 427 87.09 -49.72 12.86
CA ALA A 427 86.96 -51.06 13.43
C ALA A 427 87.51 -52.13 12.47
N LYS A 428 87.14 -52.08 11.19
CA LYS A 428 87.67 -52.99 10.17
C LYS A 428 89.19 -52.93 10.07
N GLN A 429 89.77 -51.73 10.01
CA GLN A 429 91.23 -51.55 10.01
C GLN A 429 91.89 -52.08 11.30
N ALA A 430 91.25 -51.90 12.46
CA ALA A 430 91.74 -52.44 13.72
C ALA A 430 91.70 -53.98 13.72
N SER A 431 90.66 -54.60 13.16
CA SER A 431 90.55 -56.06 13.04
C SER A 431 91.67 -56.62 12.16
N GLU A 432 91.93 -56.01 10.99
CA GLU A 432 93.03 -56.40 10.09
C GLU A 432 94.39 -56.30 10.80
N ARG A 433 94.62 -55.22 11.57
CA ARG A 433 95.87 -55.04 12.34
C ARG A 433 95.99 -56.04 13.49
N ALA A 434 94.91 -56.34 14.21
CA ALA A 434 94.91 -57.32 15.29
C ALA A 434 95.16 -58.74 14.75
N ALA A 435 94.53 -59.10 13.62
CA ALA A 435 94.74 -60.38 12.94
C ALA A 435 96.20 -60.51 12.46
N HIS A 436 96.75 -59.46 11.86
CA HIS A 436 98.17 -59.43 11.49
C HIS A 436 99.09 -59.57 12.73
N GLY A 437 98.80 -58.84 13.81
CA GLY A 437 99.52 -58.97 15.08
C GLY A 437 99.48 -60.40 15.65
N SER A 438 98.32 -61.05 15.59
CA SER A 438 98.15 -62.44 16.05
C SER A 438 99.03 -63.39 15.25
N SER A 439 99.09 -63.23 13.93
CA SER A 439 99.98 -64.01 13.06
C SER A 439 101.45 -63.82 13.43
N VAL A 440 101.88 -62.57 13.68
CA VAL A 440 103.26 -62.27 14.08
C VAL A 440 103.61 -62.92 15.43
N VAL A 441 102.72 -62.86 16.43
CA VAL A 441 102.94 -63.51 17.74
C VAL A 441 102.98 -65.03 17.62
N GLN A 442 102.12 -65.63 16.79
CA GLN A 442 102.16 -67.08 16.50
C GLN A 442 103.47 -67.49 15.83
N HIS A 443 103.98 -66.68 14.91
CA HIS A 443 105.31 -66.88 14.30
C HIS A 443 106.42 -66.79 15.37
N ALA A 444 106.44 -65.74 16.19
CA ALA A 444 107.42 -65.58 17.26
C ALA A 444 107.40 -66.74 18.27
N THR A 445 106.21 -67.21 18.64
CA THR A 445 106.04 -68.35 19.57
C THR A 445 106.65 -69.64 19.01
N ARG A 446 106.52 -69.88 17.70
CA ARG A 446 107.16 -71.03 17.03
C ARG A 446 108.69 -70.93 17.05
N GLU A 447 109.23 -69.76 16.71
CA GLU A 447 110.70 -69.52 16.72
C GLU A 447 111.29 -69.66 18.12
N ILE A 448 110.62 -69.11 19.15
CA ILE A 448 111.04 -69.23 20.55
C ILE A 448 110.94 -70.70 21.02
N GLY A 449 109.92 -71.43 20.58
CA GLY A 449 109.79 -72.87 20.84
C GLY A 449 110.94 -73.67 20.23
N GLN A 450 111.39 -73.32 19.03
CA GLN A 450 112.57 -73.92 18.42
C GLN A 450 113.85 -73.57 19.20
N LEU A 451 114.03 -72.31 19.60
CA LEU A 451 115.16 -71.87 20.42
C LEU A 451 115.22 -72.62 21.76
N ALA A 452 114.08 -72.86 22.42
CA ALA A 452 114.03 -73.66 23.64
C ALA A 452 114.57 -75.09 23.41
N GLY A 453 114.25 -75.69 22.26
CA GLY A 453 114.78 -76.99 21.84
C GLY A 453 116.30 -76.98 21.62
N GLU A 454 116.83 -75.94 20.95
CA GLU A 454 118.26 -75.78 20.70
C GLU A 454 119.05 -75.55 22.00
N VAL A 455 118.55 -74.72 22.92
CA VAL A 455 119.16 -74.49 24.24
C VAL A 455 119.18 -75.79 25.07
N LYS A 456 118.12 -76.58 25.02
CA LYS A 456 118.07 -77.89 25.69
C LYS A 456 119.13 -78.85 25.13
N GLN A 457 119.27 -78.94 23.81
CA GLN A 457 120.30 -79.78 23.18
C GLN A 457 121.72 -79.33 23.55
N LEU A 458 121.96 -78.02 23.61
CA LEU A 458 123.22 -77.46 24.07
C LEU A 458 123.50 -77.80 25.55
N GLY A 459 122.50 -77.76 26.42
CA GLY A 459 122.61 -78.20 27.81
C GLY A 459 123.03 -79.67 27.93
N GLU A 460 122.41 -80.56 27.14
CA GLU A 460 122.79 -81.98 27.09
C GLU A 460 124.23 -82.19 26.56
N ALA A 461 124.70 -81.34 25.65
CA ALA A 461 126.07 -81.39 25.15
C ALA A 461 127.09 -80.92 26.21
N MET A 462 126.75 -79.88 26.99
CA MET A 462 127.60 -79.42 28.10
C MET A 462 127.69 -80.46 29.20
N GLN A 463 126.57 -81.11 29.55
CA GLN A 463 126.57 -82.21 30.52
C GLN A 463 127.48 -83.36 30.09
N ARG A 464 127.41 -83.77 28.81
CA ARG A 464 128.33 -84.76 28.23
C ARG A 464 129.78 -84.32 28.30
N LEU A 465 130.08 -83.05 28.00
CA LEU A 465 131.44 -82.51 28.08
C LEU A 465 131.97 -82.50 29.53
N THR A 466 131.12 -82.20 30.51
CA THR A 466 131.48 -82.30 31.94
C THR A 466 131.80 -83.74 32.33
N GLU A 467 130.99 -84.72 31.90
CA GLU A 467 131.24 -86.15 32.14
C GLU A 467 132.55 -86.62 31.49
N ASP A 468 132.80 -86.25 30.23
CA ASP A 468 134.03 -86.62 29.54
C ASP A 468 135.27 -85.93 30.14
N SER A 469 135.15 -84.67 30.57
CA SER A 469 136.21 -83.96 31.29
C SER A 469 136.52 -84.62 32.64
N SER A 470 135.51 -85.16 33.33
CA SER A 470 135.70 -85.94 34.57
C SER A 470 136.46 -87.25 34.31
N LYS A 471 136.11 -87.96 33.23
CA LYS A 471 136.85 -89.16 32.80
C LYS A 471 138.31 -88.82 32.48
N ILE A 472 138.57 -87.73 31.74
CA ILE A 472 139.94 -87.29 31.46
C ILE A 472 140.69 -86.99 32.75
N GLY A 473 140.07 -86.30 33.71
CA GLY A 473 140.66 -86.07 35.04
C GLY A 473 141.13 -87.38 35.70
N SER A 474 140.28 -88.41 35.71
CA SER A 474 140.65 -89.73 36.26
C SER A 474 141.82 -90.41 35.55
N VAL A 475 141.95 -90.22 34.22
CA VAL A 475 143.09 -90.73 33.45
C VAL A 475 144.36 -89.97 33.79
N ILE A 476 144.28 -88.66 33.98
CA ILE A 476 145.42 -87.82 34.39
C ILE A 476 145.92 -88.22 35.78
N ASP A 477 145.03 -88.53 36.73
CA ASP A 477 145.41 -89.06 38.04
C ASP A 477 146.23 -90.36 37.94
N VAL A 478 145.83 -91.27 37.04
CA VAL A 478 146.58 -92.51 36.76
C VAL A 478 147.95 -92.19 36.14
N ILE A 479 148.03 -91.26 35.17
CA ILE A 479 149.31 -90.89 34.54
C ILE A 479 150.23 -90.23 35.56
N LYS A 480 149.71 -89.37 36.44
CA LYS A 480 150.44 -88.74 37.54
C LYS A 480 151.00 -89.79 38.50
N ALA A 481 150.19 -90.79 38.88
CA ALA A 481 150.62 -91.91 39.70
C ALA A 481 151.70 -92.77 39.02
N VAL A 482 151.57 -93.03 37.71
CA VAL A 482 152.58 -93.75 36.91
C VAL A 482 153.88 -92.95 36.81
N ALA A 483 153.80 -91.63 36.57
CA ALA A 483 154.97 -90.75 36.53
C ALA A 483 155.69 -90.72 37.89
N GLU A 484 154.95 -90.67 39.00
CA GLU A 484 155.50 -90.70 40.35
C GLU A 484 156.16 -92.06 40.67
N GLN A 485 155.52 -93.17 40.29
CA GLN A 485 156.14 -94.51 40.36
C GLN A 485 157.40 -94.60 39.49
N THR A 486 157.38 -94.03 38.29
CA THR A 486 158.51 -94.05 37.36
C THR A 486 159.67 -93.21 37.90
N ASN A 487 159.37 -92.07 38.54
CA ASN A 487 160.35 -91.23 39.23
C ASN A 487 161.02 -91.98 40.40
N LEU A 488 160.24 -92.73 41.19
CA LEU A 488 160.75 -93.58 42.28
C LEU A 488 161.60 -94.76 41.77
N LEU A 489 161.16 -95.43 40.69
CA LEU A 489 161.92 -96.50 40.04
C LEU A 489 163.24 -95.98 39.46
N ALA A 490 163.21 -94.82 38.81
CA ALA A 490 164.40 -94.16 38.28
C ALA A 490 165.38 -93.74 39.37
N LEU A 491 164.87 -93.23 40.51
CA LEU A 491 165.68 -92.93 41.69
C LEU A 491 166.36 -94.19 42.25
N ASN A 492 165.63 -95.29 42.38
CA ASN A 492 166.21 -96.57 42.81
C ASN A 492 167.26 -97.10 41.83
N ALA A 493 167.03 -96.96 40.52
CA ALA A 493 167.99 -97.33 39.49
C ALA A 493 169.25 -96.44 39.51
N ALA A 494 169.11 -95.14 39.74
CA ALA A 494 170.22 -94.20 39.88
C ALA A 494 171.08 -94.52 41.13
N ILE A 495 170.43 -94.90 42.24
CA ILE A 495 171.12 -95.36 43.47
C ILE A 495 171.92 -96.63 43.19
N GLU A 496 171.35 -97.63 42.51
CA GLU A 496 172.06 -98.89 42.25
C GLU A 496 173.15 -98.74 41.18
N ALA A 497 172.97 -97.84 40.21
CA ALA A 497 174.00 -97.46 39.25
C ALA A 497 175.20 -96.76 39.93
N ALA A 498 174.95 -95.89 40.92
CA ALA A 498 176.02 -95.30 41.75
C ALA A 498 176.75 -96.37 42.58
N ARG A 499 176.06 -97.43 42.98
CA ARG A 499 176.60 -98.56 43.76
C ARG A 499 177.52 -99.47 42.93
N ALA A 500 177.29 -99.59 41.63
CA ALA A 500 178.09 -100.39 40.70
C ALA A 500 179.41 -99.72 40.24
N GLY A 501 179.68 -98.47 40.66
CA GLY A 501 180.93 -97.75 40.34
C GLY A 501 181.14 -97.49 38.84
N GLU A 502 182.38 -97.61 38.35
CA GLU A 502 182.74 -97.27 36.96
C GLU A 502 181.98 -98.07 35.88
N GLN A 503 181.49 -99.28 36.19
CA GLN A 503 180.68 -100.09 35.27
C GLN A 503 179.22 -99.58 35.13
N GLY A 504 178.75 -98.75 36.06
CA GLY A 504 177.37 -98.25 36.14
C GLY A 504 177.13 -96.89 35.49
N ARG A 505 178.17 -96.19 34.99
CA ARG A 505 178.03 -94.81 34.46
C ARG A 505 177.01 -94.66 33.34
N GLY A 506 176.95 -95.62 32.40
CA GLY A 506 175.95 -95.59 31.33
C GLY A 506 174.51 -95.75 31.85
N PHE A 507 174.33 -96.60 32.86
CA PHE A 507 173.03 -96.81 33.52
C PHE A 507 172.59 -95.61 34.36
N ALA A 508 173.52 -94.93 35.03
CA ALA A 508 173.23 -93.73 35.82
C ALA A 508 172.69 -92.59 34.94
N VAL A 509 173.27 -92.37 33.75
CA VAL A 509 172.79 -91.35 32.81
C VAL A 509 171.38 -91.67 32.31
N VAL A 510 171.08 -92.94 32.00
CA VAL A 510 169.73 -93.35 31.59
C VAL A 510 168.73 -93.19 32.75
N ALA A 511 169.12 -93.54 33.97
CA ALA A 511 168.27 -93.38 35.15
C ALA A 511 167.94 -91.90 35.44
N ASP A 512 168.91 -91.00 35.34
CA ASP A 512 168.68 -89.55 35.49
C ASP A 512 167.81 -88.98 34.36
N GLU A 513 167.96 -89.47 33.12
CA GLU A 513 167.11 -89.08 31.99
C GLU A 513 165.67 -89.56 32.18
N VAL A 514 165.46 -90.80 32.66
CA VAL A 514 164.12 -91.33 32.99
C VAL A 514 163.51 -90.56 34.16
N ARG A 515 164.31 -90.17 35.17
CA ARG A 515 163.86 -89.35 36.30
C ARG A 515 163.42 -87.95 35.83
N SER A 516 164.24 -87.31 35.00
CA SER A 516 163.92 -86.02 34.38
C SER A 516 162.65 -86.10 33.53
N LEU A 517 162.48 -87.17 32.74
CA LEU A 517 161.28 -87.42 31.96
C LEU A 517 160.05 -87.60 32.84
N ALA A 518 160.15 -88.41 33.91
CA ALA A 518 159.07 -88.62 34.87
C ALA A 518 158.65 -87.32 35.58
N GLN A 519 159.62 -86.49 35.98
CA GLN A 519 159.36 -85.16 36.56
C GLN A 519 158.69 -84.22 35.56
N ARG A 520 159.13 -84.22 34.29
CA ARG A 520 158.48 -83.46 33.21
C ARG A 520 157.05 -83.94 32.96
N THR A 521 156.82 -85.26 32.94
CA THR A 521 155.49 -85.85 32.82
C THR A 521 154.60 -85.44 33.99
N GLN A 522 155.11 -85.45 35.22
CA GLN A 522 154.34 -85.06 36.40
C GLN A 522 153.97 -83.56 36.41
N ASN A 523 154.90 -82.70 36.00
CA ASN A 523 154.64 -81.28 35.82
C ASN A 523 153.56 -81.06 34.73
N SER A 524 153.68 -81.72 33.57
CA SER A 524 152.68 -81.64 32.50
C SER A 524 151.31 -82.20 32.91
N THR A 525 151.24 -83.28 33.68
CA THR A 525 149.96 -83.77 34.21
C THR A 525 149.33 -82.79 35.19
N THR A 526 150.12 -82.06 35.97
CA THR A 526 149.62 -81.03 36.89
C THR A 526 149.07 -79.83 36.13
N GLU A 527 149.74 -79.41 35.05
CA GLU A 527 149.22 -78.38 34.13
C GLU A 527 147.91 -78.82 33.44
N ILE A 528 147.84 -80.07 32.96
CA ILE A 528 146.61 -80.62 32.35
C ILE A 528 145.49 -80.75 33.39
N GLU A 529 145.78 -81.19 34.61
CA GLU A 529 144.82 -81.25 35.73
C GLU A 529 144.21 -79.87 35.99
N ALA A 530 145.04 -78.81 36.04
CA ALA A 530 144.56 -77.43 36.19
C ALA A 530 143.69 -76.98 34.99
N LEU A 531 144.04 -77.37 33.77
CA LEU A 531 143.22 -77.09 32.57
C LEU A 531 141.87 -77.84 32.61
N ILE A 532 141.86 -79.10 33.05
CA ILE A 532 140.63 -79.89 33.19
C ILE A 532 139.73 -79.34 34.29
N LEU A 533 140.29 -78.91 35.43
CA LEU A 533 139.52 -78.23 36.48
C LEU A 533 138.90 -76.92 35.95
N THR A 534 139.67 -76.14 35.18
CA THR A 534 139.16 -74.92 34.54
C THR A 534 138.05 -75.24 33.52
N LEU A 535 138.20 -76.32 32.75
CA LEU A 535 137.20 -76.79 31.78
C LEU A 535 135.92 -77.28 32.48
N GLN A 536 136.04 -78.02 33.58
CA GLN A 536 134.90 -78.47 34.41
C GLN A 536 134.16 -77.28 35.01
N GLN A 537 134.87 -76.29 35.55
CA GLN A 537 134.26 -75.06 36.06
C GLN A 537 133.56 -74.28 34.94
N GLY A 538 134.21 -74.12 33.78
CA GLY A 538 133.65 -73.43 32.63
C GLY A 538 132.41 -74.11 32.05
N THR A 539 132.41 -75.43 31.95
CA THR A 539 131.26 -76.23 31.48
C THR A 539 130.11 -76.24 32.48
N GLY A 540 130.38 -76.31 33.78
CA GLY A 540 129.36 -76.16 34.83
C GLY A 540 128.71 -74.78 34.81
N ALA A 541 129.51 -73.71 34.66
CA ALA A 541 128.98 -72.35 34.51
C ALA A 541 128.13 -72.20 33.23
N ALA A 542 128.58 -72.76 32.10
CA ALA A 542 127.82 -72.76 30.85
C ALA A 542 126.49 -73.53 30.98
N SER A 543 126.49 -74.68 31.64
CA SER A 543 125.28 -75.46 31.90
C SER A 543 124.28 -74.68 32.77
N GLY A 544 124.75 -73.98 33.81
CA GLY A 544 123.90 -73.13 34.64
C GLY A 544 123.28 -71.96 33.86
N LEU A 545 124.05 -71.34 32.95
CA LEU A 545 123.54 -70.30 32.05
C LEU A 545 122.52 -70.86 31.04
N MET A 546 122.69 -72.10 30.58
CA MET A 546 121.74 -72.76 29.68
C MET A 546 120.43 -73.08 30.38
N ASP A 547 120.46 -73.57 31.63
CA ASP A 547 119.24 -73.83 32.41
C ASP A 547 118.46 -72.53 32.68
N ALA A 548 119.17 -71.46 33.07
CA ALA A 548 118.57 -70.13 33.22
C ALA A 548 118.01 -69.60 31.89
N SER A 549 118.68 -69.87 30.77
CA SER A 549 118.19 -69.48 29.44
C SER A 549 116.95 -70.26 29.03
N LEU A 550 116.88 -71.56 29.35
CA LEU A 550 115.70 -72.39 29.13
C LEU A 550 114.50 -71.86 29.91
N GLN A 551 114.65 -71.60 31.22
CA GLN A 551 113.59 -71.01 32.06
C GLN A 551 113.09 -69.67 31.51
N ARG A 552 113.99 -68.79 31.08
CA ARG A 552 113.62 -67.50 30.46
C ARG A 552 112.85 -67.69 29.15
N THR A 553 113.24 -68.68 28.36
CA THR A 553 112.61 -68.98 27.07
C THR A 553 111.20 -69.54 27.29
N GLU A 554 111.00 -70.45 28.24
CA GLU A 554 109.69 -70.95 28.65
C GLU A 554 108.78 -69.82 29.17
N GLY A 555 109.32 -68.92 30.02
CA GLY A 555 108.59 -67.73 30.46
C GLY A 555 108.18 -66.81 29.31
N THR A 556 109.02 -66.68 28.29
CA THR A 556 108.72 -65.89 27.09
C THR A 556 107.61 -66.54 26.25
N VAL A 557 107.57 -67.87 26.14
CA VAL A 557 106.47 -68.60 25.48
C VAL A 557 105.13 -68.36 26.20
N VAL A 558 105.12 -68.37 27.54
CA VAL A 558 103.91 -68.08 28.32
C VAL A 558 103.41 -66.65 28.06
N LEU A 559 104.31 -65.66 28.08
CA LEU A 559 103.98 -64.27 27.76
C LEU A 559 103.47 -64.11 26.32
N ALA A 560 104.06 -64.80 25.35
CA ALA A 560 103.62 -64.77 23.96
C ALA A 560 102.19 -65.34 23.80
N ARG A 561 101.86 -66.44 24.48
CA ARG A 561 100.50 -66.99 24.50
C ARG A 561 99.48 -66.04 25.14
N GLN A 562 99.88 -65.33 26.21
CA GLN A 562 99.02 -64.31 26.82
C GLN A 562 98.77 -63.14 25.85
N ALA A 563 99.79 -62.71 25.12
CA ALA A 563 99.64 -61.68 24.08
C ALA A 563 98.74 -62.14 22.92
N GLU A 564 98.86 -63.41 22.49
CA GLU A 564 97.98 -64.01 21.50
C GLU A 564 96.51 -64.00 21.96
N GLN A 565 96.24 -64.42 23.19
CA GLN A 565 94.89 -64.39 23.76
C GLN A 565 94.33 -62.96 23.82
N ALA A 566 95.14 -61.98 24.24
CA ALA A 566 94.72 -60.59 24.28
C ALA A 566 94.35 -60.05 22.88
N LEU A 567 95.05 -60.48 21.83
CA LEU A 567 94.73 -60.11 20.45
C LEU A 567 93.42 -60.76 19.97
N VAL A 568 93.14 -62.00 20.38
CA VAL A 568 91.85 -62.66 20.12
C VAL A 568 90.70 -61.89 20.78
N ASP A 569 90.85 -61.51 22.05
CA ASP A 569 89.83 -60.77 22.81
C ASP A 569 89.60 -59.36 22.20
N ILE A 570 90.66 -58.70 21.75
CA ILE A 570 90.59 -57.43 21.01
C ILE A 570 89.79 -57.61 19.72
N ASN A 571 90.07 -58.66 18.93
CA ASN A 571 89.39 -58.90 17.66
C ASN A 571 87.89 -59.19 17.86
N GLN A 572 87.52 -59.92 18.92
CA GLN A 572 86.12 -60.14 19.28
C GLN A 572 85.41 -58.84 19.71
N SER A 573 86.10 -57.99 20.46
CA SER A 573 85.58 -56.67 20.85
C SER A 573 85.36 -55.77 19.62
N ILE A 574 86.29 -55.81 18.65
CA ILE A 574 86.17 -55.09 17.38
C ILE A 574 84.99 -55.59 16.55
N GLY A 575 84.76 -56.91 16.47
CA GLY A 575 83.58 -57.47 15.82
C GLY A 575 82.26 -56.99 16.44
N THR A 576 82.25 -56.78 17.76
CA THR A 576 81.09 -56.18 18.45
C THR A 576 80.88 -54.72 18.04
N ILE A 577 81.96 -53.95 17.88
CA ILE A 577 81.90 -52.55 17.40
C ILE A 577 81.36 -52.49 15.96
N GLU A 578 81.79 -53.40 15.08
CA GLU A 578 81.29 -53.48 13.70
C GLU A 578 79.77 -53.78 13.67
N GLN A 579 79.31 -54.74 14.48
CA GLN A 579 77.89 -55.04 14.61
C GLN A 579 77.09 -53.84 15.15
N MET A 580 77.60 -53.16 16.18
CA MET A 580 76.97 -51.93 16.69
C MET A 580 76.89 -50.84 15.62
N SER A 581 77.95 -50.69 14.82
CA SER A 581 77.98 -49.69 13.74
C SER A 581 76.92 -49.97 12.68
N HIS A 582 76.70 -51.24 12.31
CA HIS A 582 75.58 -51.61 11.44
C HIS A 582 74.21 -51.27 12.03
N GLN A 583 74.00 -51.50 13.32
CA GLN A 583 72.74 -51.16 13.99
C GLN A 583 72.51 -49.65 14.05
N ILE A 584 73.55 -48.86 14.37
CA ILE A 584 73.47 -47.40 14.39
C ILE A 584 73.20 -46.85 12.99
N SER A 585 73.82 -47.42 11.94
CA SER A 585 73.57 -47.03 10.55
C SER A 585 72.11 -47.25 10.15
N ALA A 586 71.55 -48.43 10.46
CA ALA A 586 70.14 -48.73 10.18
C ALA A 586 69.20 -47.80 10.97
N ALA A 587 69.52 -47.49 12.23
CA ALA A 587 68.77 -46.54 13.04
C ALA A 587 68.84 -45.12 12.48
N ALA A 588 70.00 -44.68 11.97
CA ALA A 588 70.17 -43.38 11.34
C ALA A 588 69.37 -43.27 10.03
N GLU A 589 69.34 -44.32 9.20
CA GLU A 589 68.47 -44.35 8.00
C GLU A 589 66.98 -44.24 8.36
N GLN A 590 66.53 -44.98 9.38
CA GLN A 590 65.15 -44.87 9.86
C GLN A 590 64.84 -43.49 10.42
N GLN A 591 65.74 -42.91 11.22
CA GLN A 591 65.58 -41.55 11.74
C GLN A 591 65.53 -40.53 10.60
N SER A 592 66.32 -40.69 9.54
CA SER A 592 66.27 -39.79 8.38
C SER A 592 64.91 -39.83 7.69
N ALA A 593 64.34 -41.03 7.50
CA ALA A 593 63.02 -41.18 6.91
C ALA A 593 61.91 -40.53 7.76
N VAL A 594 61.94 -40.77 9.08
CA VAL A 594 60.99 -40.15 10.02
C VAL A 594 61.16 -38.63 10.07
N THR A 595 62.40 -38.13 9.99
CA THR A 595 62.69 -36.69 9.96
C THR A 595 62.06 -36.03 8.73
N ASP A 596 62.16 -36.66 7.55
CA ASP A 596 61.56 -36.14 6.32
C ASP A 596 60.02 -36.15 6.37
N GLU A 597 59.43 -37.20 6.93
CA GLU A 597 57.98 -37.30 7.15
C GLU A 597 57.46 -36.23 8.11
N ILE A 598 58.16 -36.01 9.23
CA ILE A 598 57.81 -34.95 10.18
C ILE A 598 57.97 -33.58 9.52
N ASN A 599 59.05 -33.33 8.76
CA ASN A 599 59.25 -32.07 8.05
C ASN A 599 58.09 -31.77 7.07
N ARG A 600 57.64 -32.79 6.32
CA ARG A 600 56.46 -32.68 5.45
C ARG A 600 55.18 -32.41 6.23
N SER A 601 55.01 -33.02 7.39
CA SER A 601 53.87 -32.77 8.30
C SER A 601 53.88 -31.34 8.85
N VAL A 602 55.04 -30.83 9.24
CA VAL A 602 55.24 -29.46 9.73
C VAL A 602 54.87 -28.44 8.65
N LEU A 603 55.28 -28.66 7.40
CA LEU A 603 54.86 -27.84 6.26
C LEU A 603 53.33 -27.87 6.06
N SER A 604 52.70 -29.04 6.16
CA SER A 604 51.24 -29.13 6.08
C SER A 604 50.54 -28.37 7.21
N VAL A 605 51.07 -28.40 8.44
CA VAL A 605 50.51 -27.63 9.57
C VAL A 605 50.68 -26.13 9.33
N ARG A 606 51.79 -25.70 8.73
CA ARG A 606 52.02 -24.31 8.34
C ARG A 606 50.96 -23.84 7.32
N ASP A 607 50.69 -24.64 6.29
CA ASP A 607 49.67 -24.31 5.28
C ASP A 607 48.27 -24.21 5.90
N ILE A 608 47.94 -25.11 6.84
CA ILE A 608 46.67 -25.07 7.60
C ILE A 608 46.60 -23.80 8.48
N ALA A 609 47.71 -23.38 9.10
CA ALA A 609 47.75 -22.16 9.88
C ALA A 609 47.52 -20.93 9.00
N ASP A 610 48.14 -20.86 7.81
CA ASP A 610 47.90 -19.77 6.85
C ASP A 610 46.44 -19.75 6.36
N GLN A 611 45.86 -20.92 6.07
CA GLN A 611 44.45 -21.01 5.71
C GLN A 611 43.51 -20.60 6.85
N SER A 612 43.86 -20.95 8.10
CA SER A 612 43.12 -20.55 9.29
C SER A 612 43.20 -19.05 9.54
N ALA A 613 44.34 -18.41 9.25
CA ALA A 613 44.48 -16.96 9.32
C ALA A 613 43.51 -16.27 8.35
N SER A 614 43.50 -16.69 7.07
CA SER A 614 42.58 -16.13 6.08
C SER A 614 41.10 -16.36 6.44
N ALA A 615 40.75 -17.55 6.93
CA ALA A 615 39.39 -17.86 7.37
C ALA A 615 38.95 -16.98 8.57
N THR A 616 39.89 -16.70 9.48
CA THR A 616 39.66 -15.83 10.63
C THR A 616 39.47 -14.37 10.22
N GLU A 617 40.28 -13.86 9.28
CA GLU A 617 40.11 -12.51 8.72
C GLU A 617 38.75 -12.35 8.04
N GLN A 618 38.33 -13.35 7.24
CA GLN A 618 37.02 -13.34 6.59
C GLN A 618 35.87 -13.39 7.61
N SER A 619 36.03 -14.16 8.70
CA SER A 619 35.05 -14.24 9.79
C SER A 619 34.93 -12.92 10.52
N ALA A 620 36.06 -12.25 10.81
CA ALA A 620 36.09 -10.92 11.42
C ALA A 620 35.37 -9.89 10.52
N ALA A 621 35.67 -9.87 9.21
CA ALA A 621 35.00 -8.98 8.26
C ALA A 621 33.48 -9.23 8.19
N SER A 622 33.06 -10.50 8.16
CA SER A 622 31.63 -10.87 8.15
C SER A 622 30.93 -10.46 9.45
N THR A 623 31.64 -10.52 10.58
CA THR A 623 31.14 -10.10 11.89
C THR A 623 30.88 -8.60 11.94
N VAL A 624 31.81 -7.79 11.41
CA VAL A 624 31.63 -6.34 11.29
C VAL A 624 30.40 -6.01 10.46
N GLU A 625 30.19 -6.73 9.35
CA GLU A 625 29.01 -6.53 8.51
C GLU A 625 27.71 -6.97 9.20
N LEU A 626 27.72 -8.06 9.99
CA LEU A 626 26.59 -8.47 10.83
C LEU A 626 26.24 -7.42 11.89
N ALA A 627 27.24 -6.85 12.56
CA ALA A 627 27.04 -5.77 13.53
C ALA A 627 26.44 -4.53 12.85
N ARG A 628 26.91 -4.19 11.63
CA ARG A 628 26.37 -3.10 10.82
C ARG A 628 24.91 -3.34 10.42
N LEU A 629 24.59 -4.52 9.88
CA LEU A 629 23.23 -4.94 9.52
C LEU A 629 22.30 -4.97 10.73
N GLY A 630 22.78 -5.44 11.89
CA GLY A 630 22.06 -5.38 13.16
C GLY A 630 21.74 -3.95 13.56
N SER A 631 22.71 -3.04 13.51
CA SER A 631 22.50 -1.61 13.79
C SER A 631 21.50 -0.95 12.83
N ASP A 632 21.60 -1.25 11.53
CA ASP A 632 20.67 -0.76 10.51
C ASP A 632 19.24 -1.25 10.78
N LEU A 633 19.07 -2.54 11.10
CA LEU A 633 17.78 -3.11 11.49
C LEU A 633 17.25 -2.50 12.78
N GLN A 634 18.11 -2.27 13.78
CA GLN A 634 17.72 -1.62 15.04
C GLN A 634 17.18 -0.21 14.76
N SER A 635 17.84 0.55 13.88
CA SER A 635 17.42 1.89 13.46
C SER A 635 16.08 1.86 12.71
N MET A 636 15.87 0.89 11.82
CA MET A 636 14.60 0.71 11.11
C MET A 636 13.45 0.34 12.06
N VAL A 637 13.70 -0.53 13.04
CA VAL A 637 12.74 -0.92 14.07
C VAL A 637 12.45 0.25 15.02
N ALA A 638 13.45 1.05 15.37
CA ALA A 638 13.31 2.21 16.25
C ALA A 638 12.45 3.34 15.65
N ARG A 639 12.20 3.34 14.34
CA ARG A 639 11.20 4.24 13.73
C ARG A 639 9.77 3.91 14.19
N PHE A 640 9.53 2.67 14.59
CA PHE A 640 8.24 2.25 15.11
C PHE A 640 8.17 2.51 16.62
N LYS A 641 7.14 3.24 17.05
CA LYS A 641 6.81 3.44 18.46
C LYS A 641 5.83 2.35 18.87
N ILE A 642 6.22 1.53 19.83
CA ILE A 642 5.54 0.30 20.23
C ILE A 642 4.80 0.52 21.53
#